data_AF-A0A7C4IT36-F1
#
_entry.id   AF-A0A7C4IT36-F1
#
_cell.length_a   1.000
_cell.length_b   1.000
_cell.length_c   1.000
_cell.angle_alpha   90.00
_cell.angle_beta   90.00
_cell.angle_gamma   90.00
#
_symmetry.space_group_name_H-M   'P 1'
#
loop_
_entity.id
_entity.type
_entity.pdbx_description
1 polymer ?
#
loop_
_entity_poly.entity_id
_entity_poly.type
_entity_poly.pdbx_seq_one_letter_code
_entity_poly.pdbx_strand_id
1 'polypeptide(L)'
;MPSQRGEEHRPVRSVNETRPARRVGRDLFYTSHGVKQVLSRRKEAIVSSREEYNACFLKVGTPPGWLQADCTCVAITATVKKGVAASRPCLIQNKVPLVNPPVTTDARAAAPELLAPAGDWPALRATIAGGADAVYFGLRAGFNARARAANFAPDELGDVMAELRGHSRRGYLTLNTLVFSNEWPALEKIIRQAADAGVDAVLVQDFGAARLIRAVCPSLELHASTQMTLASAESIEVAQRLGIARVVLPRELTIEQILAVRRACTLGLEVFVHGALCVSFSGQCAASLSLGGRSANRGQCAQACRLPYRLLCDGRPMRATGSYPLSPNDLAALDLIPRLIAAGVDALKIEGRMKGPDYVFGVASAYRQAIDRCTGGSSGQSAVAPTIDPSALPHEQSQRAPVDMGYAFAGTFSRGFSHGWLECERPPDLVAGQQPGHRGQPLGTIEAVLAAADDAQPVQPNRKSSPLPPRNKRATDDAGVRPRSATNSASRPRRCTAPPALRIRLSADLALGDGIAISCVEPLDQGPAEAVARSKHRRQRKAEVVQRSAPTAEAISPNVVGGRVVAITTFPGGQRCQRAAAGQMVVIALGRWPATPVTIRPGMAVFKTDDSSAQPPPPPEKMAIAVQVRAVAGGPLTLTAQLPDGRGACVSSSEPLVSASRRPTDSESVAAAVSRFGDTPFAVRRLEVQVEGSPLVPLSLVNRLRRELIAILLEVRKPPGRPTCPESPLPELRRKAQQTLGRTGPADDAGQSSDSGRNRPSLVVLCRSIEQVAATIEAGGRELIVDLRDTTDWVQAERLCRQSHARWMAAVPRIHKPGESLLIERLLELQPDGVLARNLASLALAASRGVAVAADYSLNAVNELSAAWLIEQGASMVTAALDAHLGSVDQWIEHFPAELLEMVLHLHVPMFHTAYCPFSAESTREKAAACPPPLRSPDGPRHNLVTPPVCPQSNDRPQPAGLDQKDAQEHGGDGRRIEARSCLARCRRGRWGLSDRLGIEHTLWPDTACRTTVFHAWPQSAVEWAHRLACRGIGRFRIEWPPQMPIEKLAPTLAIYRDVLDGRCDGQTGWRRLRELYPSGLSRCLRKQHRPDQPPAKA
;
A
#
# COMPACT_ATOMS: atom_id res chain seq x y z
N MET A 1 -36.06 -23.57 62.31
CA MET A 1 -37.35 -24.26 62.49
C MET A 1 -38.31 -23.75 61.43
N PRO A 2 -39.00 -24.62 60.68
CA PRO A 2 -38.65 -25.98 60.21
C PRO A 2 -38.53 -25.99 58.66
N SER A 3 -38.23 -27.05 57.89
CA SER A 3 -37.97 -28.48 58.16
C SER A 3 -37.10 -29.02 56.99
N GLN A 4 -35.92 -29.58 57.26
CA GLN A 4 -35.59 -31.02 57.25
C GLN A 4 -35.08 -31.55 55.88
N ARG A 5 -33.81 -32.00 55.82
CA ARG A 5 -33.32 -33.41 55.82
C ARG A 5 -33.53 -34.13 54.47
N GLY A 6 -32.61 -34.94 53.95
CA GLY A 6 -31.27 -35.32 54.42
C GLY A 6 -30.80 -36.62 53.72
N GLU A 7 -29.51 -36.95 53.85
CA GLU A 7 -28.87 -38.30 53.75
C GLU A 7 -29.11 -39.15 52.47
N GLU A 8 -28.10 -39.59 51.71
CA GLU A 8 -26.91 -40.45 51.98
C GLU A 8 -27.13 -41.98 51.77
N HIS A 9 -26.01 -42.68 51.51
CA HIS A 9 -25.77 -44.13 51.56
C HIS A 9 -26.16 -45.09 50.38
N ARG A 10 -25.15 -45.33 49.53
CA ARG A 10 -24.45 -46.64 49.25
C ARG A 10 -24.69 -47.82 50.25
N PRO A 11 -24.19 -49.07 50.01
CA PRO A 11 -23.84 -49.82 48.76
C PRO A 11 -24.20 -51.36 48.80
N VAL A 12 -23.63 -52.20 47.89
CA VAL A 12 -23.02 -53.56 48.09
C VAL A 12 -23.39 -54.67 47.05
N ARG A 13 -22.34 -55.24 46.40
CA ARG A 13 -22.02 -56.63 45.90
C ARG A 13 -23.16 -57.61 45.47
N SER A 14 -22.97 -58.56 44.53
CA SER A 14 -21.87 -59.55 44.38
C SER A 14 -21.83 -60.22 42.97
N VAL A 15 -20.66 -60.51 42.37
CA VAL A 15 -19.87 -61.78 42.30
C VAL A 15 -20.39 -62.89 41.35
N ASN A 16 -19.65 -63.21 40.26
CA ASN A 16 -18.93 -64.51 40.10
C ASN A 16 -18.02 -64.59 38.85
N GLU A 17 -17.01 -65.48 38.87
CA GLU A 17 -15.99 -65.71 37.82
C GLU A 17 -16.12 -67.08 37.12
N THR A 18 -15.53 -67.27 35.92
CA THR A 18 -14.46 -68.28 35.58
C THR A 18 -14.15 -68.38 34.06
N ARG A 19 -13.20 -69.25 33.66
CA ARG A 19 -12.28 -69.22 32.47
C ARG A 19 -12.20 -70.65 31.80
N PRO A 20 -11.29 -71.01 30.83
CA PRO A 20 -10.79 -70.38 29.58
C PRO A 20 -10.44 -71.34 28.36
N ALA A 21 -10.04 -70.75 27.20
CA ALA A 21 -8.92 -71.09 26.26
C ALA A 21 -8.81 -72.36 25.34
N ARG A 22 -8.43 -72.12 24.05
CA ARG A 22 -7.33 -72.72 23.20
C ARG A 22 -7.27 -71.96 21.84
N ARG A 23 -6.15 -71.36 21.35
CA ARG A 23 -4.93 -71.89 20.61
C ARG A 23 -5.26 -72.54 19.25
N VAL A 24 -4.60 -72.33 18.09
CA VAL A 24 -3.28 -71.74 17.64
C VAL A 24 -3.46 -71.08 16.23
N GLY A 25 -2.56 -70.19 15.77
CA GLY A 25 -2.62 -69.52 14.44
C GLY A 25 -1.57 -69.97 13.39
N ARG A 26 -1.47 -69.23 12.26
CA ARG A 26 -0.35 -69.26 11.28
C ARG A 26 -0.38 -68.03 10.33
N ASP A 27 0.78 -67.68 9.79
CA ASP A 27 1.02 -66.52 8.91
C ASP A 27 0.49 -66.68 7.48
N LEU A 28 0.31 -65.56 6.77
CA LEU A 28 0.46 -65.47 5.31
C LEU A 28 0.69 -64.02 4.87
N PHE A 29 1.87 -63.75 4.31
CA PHE A 29 2.13 -62.54 3.51
C PHE A 29 1.40 -62.63 2.17
N TYR A 30 0.90 -61.51 1.64
CA TYR A 30 0.67 -61.38 0.20
C TYR A 30 1.06 -59.98 -0.32
N THR A 31 1.64 -60.00 -1.52
CA THR A 31 2.28 -58.87 -2.21
C THR A 31 1.32 -58.12 -3.14
N SER A 32 1.83 -57.08 -3.80
CA SER A 32 1.08 -56.20 -4.71
C SER A 32 0.78 -56.84 -6.08
N HIS A 33 -0.34 -56.39 -6.68
CA HIS A 33 -0.84 -56.54 -8.07
C HIS A 33 -2.08 -57.44 -8.26
N GLY A 34 -3.12 -56.86 -8.89
CA GLY A 34 -4.45 -57.45 -9.11
C GLY A 34 -5.44 -57.08 -7.99
N VAL A 35 -6.69 -56.66 -8.23
CA VAL A 35 -7.53 -56.76 -9.43
C VAL A 35 -8.37 -55.48 -9.65
N LYS A 36 -8.53 -55.07 -10.92
CA LYS A 36 -9.53 -54.09 -11.36
C LYS A 36 -10.93 -54.72 -11.32
N GLN A 37 -11.72 -54.48 -10.26
CA GLN A 37 -13.20 -54.55 -10.26
C GLN A 37 -13.69 -54.28 -8.83
N VAL A 38 -14.56 -53.26 -8.64
CA VAL A 38 -15.49 -53.02 -7.49
C VAL A 38 -16.03 -51.57 -7.48
N LEU A 39 -15.38 -50.61 -8.16
CA LEU A 39 -15.84 -49.21 -8.25
C LEU A 39 -16.66 -48.89 -9.52
N SER A 40 -17.63 -49.74 -9.87
CA SER A 40 -18.53 -49.54 -11.02
C SER A 40 -20.03 -49.71 -10.72
N ARG A 41 -20.46 -49.64 -9.44
CA ARG A 41 -21.87 -49.83 -9.04
C ARG A 41 -22.44 -48.75 -8.09
N ARG A 42 -22.05 -47.48 -8.26
CA ARG A 42 -22.72 -46.30 -7.67
C ARG A 42 -22.72 -45.06 -8.59
N LYS A 43 -22.98 -45.29 -9.88
CA LYS A 43 -23.28 -44.24 -10.88
C LYS A 43 -24.46 -44.68 -11.75
N GLU A 44 -25.65 -44.71 -11.17
CA GLU A 44 -26.93 -44.86 -11.87
C GLU A 44 -28.09 -44.69 -10.85
N ALA A 45 -28.43 -43.42 -10.57
CA ALA A 45 -29.71 -42.99 -10.00
C ALA A 45 -29.79 -41.45 -10.05
N ILE A 46 -30.97 -40.91 -10.35
CA ILE A 46 -31.31 -39.47 -10.33
C ILE A 46 -30.68 -38.63 -11.47
N VAL A 47 -31.18 -38.86 -12.70
CA VAL A 47 -31.29 -37.82 -13.75
C VAL A 47 -32.69 -37.86 -14.35
N SER A 48 -33.59 -37.05 -13.79
CA SER A 48 -34.92 -36.65 -14.29
C SER A 48 -35.52 -35.73 -13.21
N SER A 49 -36.18 -34.61 -13.46
CA SER A 49 -36.66 -33.98 -14.70
C SER A 49 -36.15 -32.53 -14.82
N ARG A 50 -36.18 -31.94 -16.02
CA ARG A 50 -35.73 -30.54 -16.27
C ARG A 50 -36.78 -29.68 -16.99
N GLU A 51 -38.05 -30.08 -16.95
CA GLU A 51 -39.13 -29.48 -17.76
C GLU A 51 -40.23 -28.78 -16.96
N GLU A 52 -40.27 -28.87 -15.63
CA GLU A 52 -41.30 -28.20 -14.80
C GLU A 52 -40.90 -26.80 -14.29
N TYR A 53 -39.69 -26.31 -14.57
CA TYR A 53 -39.20 -25.03 -14.02
C TYR A 53 -39.52 -23.79 -14.90
N ASN A 54 -40.02 -23.98 -16.12
CA ASN A 54 -40.18 -22.90 -17.12
C ASN A 54 -41.62 -22.40 -17.34
N ALA A 55 -42.59 -22.81 -16.50
CA ALA A 55 -44.02 -22.56 -16.75
C ALA A 55 -44.69 -21.47 -15.88
N CYS A 56 -43.95 -20.72 -15.05
CA CYS A 56 -44.54 -19.84 -14.01
C CYS A 56 -44.11 -18.36 -14.02
N PHE A 57 -43.58 -17.83 -15.14
CA PHE A 57 -43.20 -16.41 -15.25
C PHE A 57 -43.64 -15.76 -16.58
N LEU A 58 -44.95 -15.69 -16.81
CA LEU A 58 -45.58 -14.82 -17.82
C LEU A 58 -46.97 -14.39 -17.32
N LYS A 59 -47.29 -13.08 -17.47
CA LYS A 59 -48.33 -12.30 -16.73
C LYS A 59 -47.84 -12.01 -15.29
N VAL A 60 -47.84 -10.79 -14.77
CA VAL A 60 -48.77 -9.65 -14.96
C VAL A 60 -48.01 -8.34 -15.30
N GLY A 61 -48.67 -7.40 -15.98
CA GLY A 61 -48.08 -6.13 -16.43
C GLY A 61 -48.06 -5.00 -15.38
N THR A 62 -47.32 -3.94 -15.70
CA THR A 62 -47.19 -2.70 -14.94
C THR A 62 -48.41 -1.78 -15.08
N PRO A 63 -48.79 -1.07 -13.99
CA PRO A 63 -49.08 0.37 -14.07
C PRO A 63 -48.36 1.20 -12.98
N PRO A 64 -48.35 2.54 -13.07
CA PRO A 64 -47.41 3.39 -12.33
C PRO A 64 -48.02 4.12 -11.10
N GLY A 65 -47.17 4.51 -10.15
CA GLY A 65 -47.51 5.47 -9.09
C GLY A 65 -46.50 5.52 -7.94
N TRP A 66 -45.90 6.69 -7.70
CA TRP A 66 -45.15 6.98 -6.46
C TRP A 66 -46.12 7.49 -5.39
N LEU A 67 -46.06 6.99 -4.15
CA LEU A 67 -46.20 7.79 -2.90
C LEU A 67 -45.94 6.97 -1.62
N GLN A 68 -45.14 7.58 -0.74
CA GLN A 68 -44.97 7.46 0.72
C GLN A 68 -45.38 6.21 1.54
N ALA A 69 -44.42 5.76 2.37
CA ALA A 69 -44.51 5.34 3.78
C ALA A 69 -45.70 4.46 4.28
N ASP A 70 -45.40 3.30 4.89
CA ASP A 70 -45.06 3.23 6.32
C ASP A 70 -44.61 1.82 6.78
N CYS A 71 -43.96 1.73 7.93
CA CYS A 71 -43.54 0.46 8.55
C CYS A 71 -44.65 -0.12 9.46
N THR A 72 -45.08 -1.37 9.21
CA THR A 72 -45.78 -2.16 10.23
C THR A 72 -45.47 -3.65 10.12
N CYS A 73 -44.86 -4.22 11.16
CA CYS A 73 -44.61 -5.65 11.26
C CYS A 73 -45.87 -6.41 11.70
N VAL A 74 -46.28 -7.43 10.95
CA VAL A 74 -47.28 -8.41 11.40
C VAL A 74 -46.59 -9.75 11.62
N ALA A 75 -46.69 -10.27 12.85
CA ALA A 75 -46.15 -11.56 13.22
C ALA A 75 -47.10 -12.71 12.82
N ILE A 76 -46.54 -13.82 12.33
CA ILE A 76 -47.27 -15.08 12.17
C ILE A 76 -46.59 -16.14 13.05
N THR A 77 -47.33 -16.63 14.04
CA THR A 77 -46.92 -17.66 14.99
C THR A 77 -47.09 -19.06 14.37
N ALA A 78 -46.04 -19.87 14.41
CA ALA A 78 -46.11 -21.30 14.08
C ALA A 78 -45.63 -22.15 15.27
N THR A 79 -46.50 -23.02 15.77
CA THR A 79 -46.33 -23.75 17.04
C THR A 79 -45.47 -25.01 16.87
N VAL A 80 -44.34 -25.10 17.59
CA VAL A 80 -43.49 -26.30 17.63
C VAL A 80 -43.68 -27.05 18.95
N LYS A 81 -43.94 -28.37 18.88
CA LYS A 81 -44.06 -29.25 20.06
C LYS A 81 -42.69 -29.48 20.72
N LYS A 82 -42.68 -29.49 22.05
CA LYS A 82 -41.48 -29.63 22.91
C LYS A 82 -40.75 -30.97 22.76
N GLY A 83 -39.42 -30.94 22.87
CA GLY A 83 -38.59 -32.12 23.15
C GLY A 83 -37.09 -31.80 23.29
N VAL A 84 -36.56 -31.92 24.52
CA VAL A 84 -35.12 -31.90 24.90
C VAL A 84 -34.46 -30.50 25.10
N ALA A 85 -33.48 -30.48 26.00
CA ALA A 85 -33.02 -29.35 26.82
C ALA A 85 -32.04 -28.35 26.17
N ALA A 86 -31.86 -27.21 26.85
CA ALA A 86 -31.21 -26.00 26.33
C ALA A 86 -29.67 -26.02 26.35
N SER A 87 -29.04 -25.37 25.35
CA SER A 87 -27.80 -24.61 25.54
C SER A 87 -27.54 -23.58 24.41
N ARG A 88 -27.22 -22.34 24.83
CA ARG A 88 -26.69 -21.17 24.07
C ARG A 88 -27.57 -20.53 22.96
N PRO A 89 -27.66 -19.18 22.91
CA PRO A 89 -28.44 -18.47 21.90
C PRO A 89 -27.72 -18.45 20.54
N CYS A 90 -28.46 -18.78 19.47
CA CYS A 90 -27.96 -18.71 18.09
C CYS A 90 -28.24 -17.30 17.53
N LEU A 91 -27.20 -16.60 17.07
CA LEU A 91 -27.35 -15.29 16.43
C LEU A 91 -27.84 -15.45 14.97
N ILE A 92 -29.06 -14.97 14.74
CA ILE A 92 -29.77 -14.65 13.49
C ILE A 92 -29.01 -14.98 12.18
N GLN A 93 -29.46 -16.04 11.49
CA GLN A 93 -29.07 -16.33 10.10
C GLN A 93 -29.92 -15.53 9.11
N ASN A 94 -29.40 -14.42 8.59
CA ASN A 94 -29.94 -13.81 7.38
C ASN A 94 -29.29 -14.46 6.14
N LYS A 95 -29.89 -15.55 5.66
CA LYS A 95 -29.61 -16.11 4.33
C LYS A 95 -30.38 -15.33 3.28
N VAL A 96 -29.73 -14.39 2.60
CA VAL A 96 -30.24 -13.82 1.34
C VAL A 96 -29.72 -14.70 0.18
N PRO A 97 -30.58 -15.27 -0.68
CA PRO A 97 -30.13 -16.03 -1.83
C PRO A 97 -29.55 -15.11 -2.91
N LEU A 98 -28.48 -15.57 -3.57
CA LEU A 98 -27.87 -14.91 -4.73
C LEU A 98 -28.85 -14.89 -5.91
N VAL A 99 -29.53 -13.76 -6.12
CA VAL A 99 -30.31 -13.49 -7.33
C VAL A 99 -29.80 -12.18 -7.93
N ASN A 100 -28.93 -12.29 -8.92
CA ASN A 100 -28.42 -11.15 -9.68
C ASN A 100 -29.49 -10.69 -10.69
N PRO A 101 -29.92 -9.41 -10.70
CA PRO A 101 -30.65 -8.88 -11.85
C PRO A 101 -29.72 -8.79 -13.07
N PRO A 102 -30.24 -8.94 -14.31
CA PRO A 102 -29.45 -8.76 -15.50
C PRO A 102 -29.02 -7.31 -15.66
N VAL A 103 -27.71 -7.07 -15.82
CA VAL A 103 -27.16 -5.74 -16.08
C VAL A 103 -27.43 -5.36 -17.54
N THR A 104 -28.27 -4.36 -17.76
CA THR A 104 -28.48 -3.74 -19.07
C THR A 104 -27.29 -2.86 -19.44
N THR A 105 -26.73 -3.06 -20.63
CA THR A 105 -25.45 -2.45 -21.06
C THR A 105 -25.57 -1.05 -21.69
N ASP A 106 -26.75 -0.46 -21.74
CA ASP A 106 -27.03 0.77 -22.52
C ASP A 106 -26.89 2.10 -21.75
N ALA A 107 -26.40 2.08 -20.51
CA ALA A 107 -26.06 3.32 -19.82
C ALA A 107 -24.72 3.87 -20.35
N ARG A 108 -24.74 5.07 -20.97
CA ARG A 108 -23.53 5.87 -21.19
C ARG A 108 -22.75 5.95 -19.87
N ALA A 109 -21.55 5.35 -19.84
CA ALA A 109 -20.73 5.34 -18.64
C ALA A 109 -20.46 6.78 -18.18
N ALA A 110 -20.85 7.10 -16.94
CA ALA A 110 -20.60 8.41 -16.37
C ALA A 110 -19.10 8.67 -16.29
N ALA A 111 -18.70 9.94 -16.41
CA ALA A 111 -17.30 10.31 -16.31
C ALA A 111 -16.75 9.97 -14.91
N PRO A 112 -15.64 9.22 -14.80
CA PRO A 112 -15.03 8.93 -13.51
C PRO A 112 -14.48 10.22 -12.90
N GLU A 113 -14.49 10.26 -11.57
CA GLU A 113 -13.88 11.31 -10.78
C GLU A 113 -12.35 11.26 -10.90
N LEU A 114 -11.72 12.37 -11.29
CA LEU A 114 -10.27 12.51 -11.21
C LEU A 114 -9.86 12.91 -9.79
N LEU A 115 -9.21 11.99 -9.07
CA LEU A 115 -8.73 12.19 -7.70
C LEU A 115 -7.20 12.38 -7.66
N ALA A 116 -6.76 13.56 -7.21
CA ALA A 116 -5.35 13.94 -7.22
C ALA A 116 -4.82 14.35 -5.81
N PRO A 117 -3.49 14.33 -5.60
CA PRO A 117 -2.88 14.51 -4.28
C PRO A 117 -2.47 15.96 -3.97
N ALA A 118 -2.75 16.45 -2.76
CA ALA A 118 -2.12 17.68 -2.24
C ALA A 118 -1.23 17.39 -1.02
N GLY A 119 0.04 17.79 -1.12
CA GLY A 119 1.02 17.72 -0.03
C GLY A 119 1.17 19.01 0.78
N ASP A 120 0.85 20.15 0.16
CA ASP A 120 0.96 21.52 0.66
C ASP A 120 0.05 22.47 -0.16
N TRP A 121 0.04 23.76 0.19
CA TRP A 121 -0.76 24.79 -0.48
C TRP A 121 -0.44 24.98 -1.98
N PRO A 122 0.83 25.04 -2.43
CA PRO A 122 1.16 25.03 -3.86
C PRO A 122 0.61 23.81 -4.59
N ALA A 123 0.79 22.61 -4.06
CA ALA A 123 0.27 21.38 -4.67
C ALA A 123 -1.27 21.36 -4.70
N LEU A 124 -1.95 21.88 -3.66
CA LEU A 124 -3.42 22.01 -3.64
C LEU A 124 -3.91 22.87 -4.82
N ARG A 125 -3.34 24.07 -5.00
CA ARG A 125 -3.70 24.98 -6.09
C ARG A 125 -3.38 24.41 -7.46
N ALA A 126 -2.20 23.79 -7.60
CA ALA A 126 -1.80 23.07 -8.81
C ALA A 126 -2.75 21.90 -9.15
N THR A 127 -3.29 21.23 -8.13
CA THR A 127 -4.29 20.16 -8.31
C THR A 127 -5.62 20.69 -8.83
N ILE A 128 -6.09 21.80 -8.26
CA ILE A 128 -7.32 22.49 -8.70
C ILE A 128 -7.17 22.99 -10.15
N ALA A 129 -6.05 23.66 -10.45
CA ALA A 129 -5.73 24.15 -11.80
C ALA A 129 -5.58 23.01 -12.82
N GLY A 130 -5.10 21.84 -12.40
CA GLY A 130 -5.01 20.63 -13.22
C GLY A 130 -6.34 19.92 -13.48
N GLY A 131 -7.47 20.48 -13.02
CA GLY A 131 -8.81 20.00 -13.34
C GLY A 131 -9.26 18.75 -12.58
N ALA A 132 -8.63 18.43 -11.44
CA ALA A 132 -9.09 17.33 -10.59
C ALA A 132 -10.46 17.61 -9.97
N ASP A 133 -11.32 16.59 -9.87
CA ASP A 133 -12.69 16.70 -9.33
C ASP A 133 -12.70 16.57 -7.80
N ALA A 134 -11.70 15.86 -7.26
CA ALA A 134 -11.47 15.72 -5.83
C ALA A 134 -9.97 15.76 -5.51
N VAL A 135 -9.63 16.19 -4.30
CA VAL A 135 -8.25 16.28 -3.82
C VAL A 135 -8.10 15.53 -2.51
N TYR A 136 -7.10 14.64 -2.41
CA TYR A 136 -6.78 13.96 -1.17
C TYR A 136 -5.50 14.48 -0.51
N PHE A 137 -5.58 14.72 0.80
CA PHE A 137 -4.51 15.35 1.59
C PHE A 137 -4.37 14.70 2.97
N GLY A 138 -3.34 15.07 3.74
CA GLY A 138 -3.12 14.59 5.10
C GLY A 138 -2.72 15.73 6.05
N LEU A 139 -2.73 15.43 7.35
CA LEU A 139 -2.42 16.40 8.40
C LEU A 139 -1.05 16.17 9.06
N ARG A 140 -0.45 17.25 9.55
CA ARG A 140 0.77 17.24 10.38
C ARG A 140 0.57 16.56 11.74
N ALA A 141 -0.69 16.40 12.18
CA ALA A 141 -1.05 15.66 13.40
C ALA A 141 -0.96 14.12 13.25
N GLY A 142 -0.53 13.59 12.11
CA GLY A 142 -0.28 12.16 11.91
C GLY A 142 -1.44 11.39 11.26
N PHE A 143 -1.60 10.13 11.66
CA PHE A 143 -2.63 9.18 11.16
C PHE A 143 -2.67 8.93 9.65
N ASN A 144 -1.59 9.24 8.91
CA ASN A 144 -1.57 9.16 7.46
C ASN A 144 -0.32 8.48 6.88
N ALA A 145 -0.48 7.83 5.72
CA ALA A 145 0.57 7.00 5.11
C ALA A 145 1.74 7.77 4.45
N ARG A 146 1.85 9.10 4.67
CA ARG A 146 2.98 9.94 4.23
C ARG A 146 3.35 10.92 5.35
N ALA A 147 3.74 10.39 6.51
CA ALA A 147 4.17 11.15 7.68
C ALA A 147 5.39 12.07 7.44
N ARG A 148 6.07 11.95 6.29
CA ARG A 148 7.20 12.81 5.85
C ARG A 148 6.84 13.83 4.77
N ALA A 149 5.59 13.90 4.31
CA ALA A 149 5.12 15.02 3.49
C ALA A 149 4.97 16.28 4.36
N ALA A 150 4.93 17.47 3.75
CA ALA A 150 4.73 18.72 4.48
C ALA A 150 3.42 18.69 5.28
N ASN A 151 2.31 18.33 4.62
CA ASN A 151 0.96 18.18 5.17
C ASN A 151 0.39 19.49 5.76
N PHE A 152 -0.94 19.59 5.83
CA PHE A 152 -1.62 20.75 6.42
C PHE A 152 -1.65 20.62 7.95
N ALA A 153 -1.66 21.73 8.70
CA ALA A 153 -1.96 21.69 10.12
C ALA A 153 -3.48 21.52 10.34
N PRO A 154 -3.93 20.99 11.49
CA PRO A 154 -5.34 20.72 11.73
C PRO A 154 -6.24 21.98 11.77
N ASP A 155 -5.68 23.13 12.12
CA ASP A 155 -6.32 24.45 12.11
C ASP A 155 -6.50 25.02 10.70
N GLU A 156 -5.58 24.73 9.77
CA GLU A 156 -5.71 25.11 8.35
C GLU A 156 -6.85 24.37 7.62
N LEU A 157 -7.44 23.34 8.23
CA LEU A 157 -8.37 22.41 7.55
C LEU A 157 -9.63 23.12 7.03
N GLY A 158 -10.17 24.10 7.75
CA GLY A 158 -11.33 24.88 7.31
C GLY A 158 -11.02 25.71 6.05
N ASP A 159 -9.82 26.27 5.95
CA ASP A 159 -9.39 27.05 4.78
C ASP A 159 -9.05 26.16 3.58
N VAL A 160 -8.47 24.97 3.80
CA VAL A 160 -8.25 23.97 2.73
C VAL A 160 -9.59 23.55 2.12
N MET A 161 -10.59 23.28 2.96
CA MET A 161 -11.93 22.91 2.48
C MET A 161 -12.66 24.08 1.83
N ALA A 162 -12.47 25.32 2.31
CA ALA A 162 -13.00 26.52 1.66
C ALA A 162 -12.38 26.79 0.28
N GLU A 163 -11.06 26.59 0.11
CA GLU A 163 -10.38 26.69 -1.18
C GLU A 163 -10.94 25.67 -2.18
N LEU A 164 -11.12 24.40 -1.75
CA LEU A 164 -11.67 23.34 -2.60
C LEU A 164 -13.12 23.61 -3.01
N ARG A 165 -14.00 23.94 -2.05
CA ARG A 165 -15.41 24.27 -2.30
C ARG A 165 -15.57 25.49 -3.20
N GLY A 166 -14.69 26.49 -3.05
CA GLY A 166 -14.65 27.67 -3.90
C GLY A 166 -14.45 27.39 -5.40
N HIS A 167 -13.90 26.23 -5.74
CA HIS A 167 -13.72 25.76 -7.12
C HIS A 167 -14.57 24.52 -7.43
N SER A 168 -15.64 24.28 -6.65
CA SER A 168 -16.56 23.13 -6.74
C SER A 168 -15.88 21.75 -6.62
N ARG A 169 -14.75 21.65 -5.91
CA ARG A 169 -13.98 20.41 -5.73
C ARG A 169 -14.24 19.79 -4.36
N ARG A 170 -14.11 18.45 -4.28
CA ARG A 170 -14.24 17.70 -3.03
C ARG A 170 -12.90 17.51 -2.33
N GLY A 171 -12.91 17.45 -1.00
CA GLY A 171 -11.71 17.26 -0.17
C GLY A 171 -11.76 15.98 0.66
N TYR A 172 -10.77 15.10 0.45
CA TYR A 172 -10.68 13.80 1.14
C TYR A 172 -9.47 13.73 2.08
N LEU A 173 -9.72 13.56 3.37
CA LEU A 173 -8.67 13.50 4.38
C LEU A 173 -8.16 12.06 4.58
N THR A 174 -6.85 11.85 4.54
CA THR A 174 -6.25 10.53 4.83
C THR A 174 -6.10 10.30 6.34
N LEU A 175 -6.86 9.33 6.86
CA LEU A 175 -6.73 8.73 8.21
C LEU A 175 -6.34 7.23 8.08
N ASN A 176 -5.40 6.95 7.17
CA ASN A 176 -5.18 5.61 6.59
C ASN A 176 -3.97 4.87 7.18
N THR A 177 -3.76 4.96 8.49
CA THR A 177 -2.74 4.18 9.21
C THR A 177 -3.36 3.29 10.28
N LEU A 178 -2.55 2.38 10.81
CA LEU A 178 -2.82 1.66 12.05
C LEU A 178 -2.92 2.65 13.22
N VAL A 179 -3.82 2.37 14.17
CA VAL A 179 -4.08 3.21 15.35
C VAL A 179 -3.93 2.37 16.63
N PHE A 180 -3.18 2.84 17.61
CA PHE A 180 -3.02 2.15 18.90
C PHE A 180 -4.05 2.64 19.92
N SER A 181 -4.33 1.82 20.93
CA SER A 181 -5.40 2.03 21.93
C SER A 181 -5.28 3.32 22.75
N ASN A 182 -4.08 3.87 22.90
CA ASN A 182 -3.83 5.17 23.54
C ASN A 182 -3.95 6.38 22.59
N GLU A 183 -4.07 6.16 21.28
CA GLU A 183 -4.14 7.22 20.27
C GLU A 183 -5.59 7.66 19.98
N TRP A 184 -6.60 6.95 20.50
CA TRP A 184 -8.01 7.27 20.26
C TRP A 184 -8.43 8.71 20.58
N PRO A 185 -8.03 9.34 21.70
CA PRO A 185 -8.44 10.72 21.99
C PRO A 185 -7.88 11.72 20.97
N ALA A 186 -6.66 11.48 20.47
CA ALA A 186 -6.06 12.31 19.44
C ALA A 186 -6.73 12.10 18.08
N LEU A 187 -7.08 10.85 17.73
CA LEU A 187 -7.84 10.56 16.52
C LEU A 187 -9.26 11.15 16.58
N GLU A 188 -9.99 10.99 17.68
CA GLU A 188 -11.35 11.54 17.83
C GLU A 188 -11.36 13.06 17.66
N LYS A 189 -10.39 13.78 18.24
CA LYS A 189 -10.23 15.21 18.02
C LYS A 189 -10.11 15.57 16.53
N ILE A 190 -9.30 14.82 15.77
CA ILE A 190 -9.12 15.02 14.33
C ILE A 190 -10.40 14.70 13.55
N ILE A 191 -11.15 13.67 13.95
CA ILE A 191 -12.43 13.30 13.32
C ILE A 191 -13.45 14.44 13.51
N ARG A 192 -13.53 15.01 14.71
CA ARG A 192 -14.40 16.16 15.01
C ARG A 192 -14.00 17.38 14.19
N GLN A 193 -12.70 17.74 14.18
CA GLN A 193 -12.20 18.83 13.34
C GLN A 193 -12.47 18.63 11.84
N ALA A 194 -12.41 17.38 11.34
CA ALA A 194 -12.75 17.07 9.95
C ALA A 194 -14.25 17.17 9.66
N ALA A 195 -15.11 16.79 10.61
CA ALA A 195 -16.54 17.00 10.53
C ALA A 195 -16.89 18.50 10.54
N ASP A 196 -16.35 19.26 11.50
CA ASP A 196 -16.56 20.70 11.66
C ASP A 196 -16.10 21.49 10.42
N ALA A 197 -14.97 21.10 9.81
CA ALA A 197 -14.45 21.70 8.58
C ALA A 197 -15.14 21.20 7.29
N GLY A 198 -16.20 20.39 7.38
CA GLY A 198 -17.00 19.96 6.22
C GLY A 198 -16.27 19.07 5.21
N VAL A 199 -15.27 18.29 5.65
CA VAL A 199 -14.54 17.30 4.83
C VAL A 199 -15.52 16.35 4.13
N ASP A 200 -15.28 16.01 2.86
CA ASP A 200 -16.18 15.16 2.09
C ASP A 200 -16.14 13.69 2.53
N ALA A 201 -14.95 13.11 2.55
CA ALA A 201 -14.70 11.73 2.93
C ALA A 201 -13.37 11.56 3.66
N VAL A 202 -13.22 10.46 4.41
CA VAL A 202 -11.94 10.05 5.00
C VAL A 202 -11.49 8.70 4.48
N LEU A 203 -10.20 8.61 4.11
CA LEU A 203 -9.57 7.36 3.71
C LEU A 203 -9.08 6.62 4.95
N VAL A 204 -9.61 5.43 5.22
CA VAL A 204 -9.34 4.64 6.44
C VAL A 204 -8.65 3.32 6.13
N GLN A 205 -7.93 2.78 7.10
CA GLN A 205 -7.35 1.43 7.02
C GLN A 205 -7.71 0.59 8.25
N ASP A 206 -7.63 1.19 9.43
CA ASP A 206 -7.89 0.55 10.71
C ASP A 206 -9.39 0.33 10.94
N PHE A 207 -9.80 -0.91 11.23
CA PHE A 207 -11.22 -1.25 11.42
C PHE A 207 -11.82 -0.54 12.64
N GLY A 208 -11.04 -0.41 13.73
CA GLY A 208 -11.42 0.33 14.93
C GLY A 208 -11.59 1.83 14.66
N ALA A 209 -10.69 2.43 13.88
CA ALA A 209 -10.83 3.82 13.45
C ALA A 209 -12.11 4.02 12.60
N ALA A 210 -12.43 3.11 11.68
CA ALA A 210 -13.67 3.18 10.89
C ALA A 210 -14.92 3.13 11.78
N ARG A 211 -14.94 2.25 12.80
CA ARG A 211 -16.02 2.20 13.81
C ARG A 211 -16.13 3.50 14.61
N LEU A 212 -15.00 4.07 15.05
CA LEU A 212 -14.96 5.33 15.79
C LEU A 212 -15.49 6.49 14.92
N ILE A 213 -15.06 6.59 13.67
CA ILE A 213 -15.54 7.63 12.73
C ILE A 213 -17.04 7.53 12.52
N ARG A 214 -17.55 6.32 12.24
CA ARG A 214 -18.98 6.09 12.01
C ARG A 214 -19.83 6.43 13.24
N ALA A 215 -19.30 6.23 14.46
CA ALA A 215 -19.96 6.62 15.70
C ALA A 215 -19.87 8.13 16.00
N VAL A 216 -18.75 8.78 15.71
CA VAL A 216 -18.54 10.22 15.93
C VAL A 216 -19.32 11.07 14.94
N CYS A 217 -19.28 10.71 13.65
CA CYS A 217 -19.94 11.46 12.57
C CYS A 217 -20.55 10.49 11.55
N PRO A 218 -21.80 10.04 11.76
CA PRO A 218 -22.47 9.09 10.87
C PRO A 218 -22.64 9.58 9.42
N SER A 219 -22.56 10.90 9.18
CA SER A 219 -22.67 11.51 7.85
C SER A 219 -21.34 11.67 7.11
N LEU A 220 -20.18 11.39 7.73
CA LEU A 220 -18.88 11.46 7.06
C LEU A 220 -18.66 10.19 6.22
N GLU A 221 -18.28 10.35 4.95
CA GLU A 221 -18.07 9.20 4.06
C GLU A 221 -16.76 8.47 4.39
N LEU A 222 -16.79 7.14 4.32
CA LEU A 222 -15.64 6.28 4.57
C LEU A 222 -15.16 5.64 3.26
N HIS A 223 -13.92 5.91 2.88
CA HIS A 223 -13.25 5.29 1.75
C HIS A 223 -12.24 4.26 2.26
N ALA A 224 -12.37 3.00 1.87
CA ALA A 224 -11.40 1.96 2.23
C ALA A 224 -10.07 2.19 1.50
N SER A 225 -9.01 2.47 2.26
CA SER A 225 -7.67 2.62 1.72
C SER A 225 -7.19 1.33 1.06
N THR A 226 -6.36 1.45 0.02
CA THR A 226 -5.67 0.31 -0.62
C THR A 226 -4.85 -0.53 0.38
N GLN A 227 -4.51 0.03 1.55
CA GLN A 227 -3.86 -0.68 2.65
C GLN A 227 -4.79 -1.68 3.40
N MET A 228 -6.10 -1.65 3.19
CA MET A 228 -7.02 -2.70 3.66
C MET A 228 -6.92 -3.97 2.79
N THR A 229 -6.20 -3.93 1.67
CA THR A 229 -5.94 -5.08 0.79
C THR A 229 -7.21 -5.76 0.25
N LEU A 230 -8.29 -5.00 0.03
CA LEU A 230 -9.58 -5.50 -0.47
C LEU A 230 -9.51 -5.84 -1.97
N ALA A 231 -8.94 -7.00 -2.29
CA ALA A 231 -8.62 -7.44 -3.65
C ALA A 231 -9.77 -8.16 -4.39
N SER A 232 -10.92 -8.37 -3.73
CA SER A 232 -12.01 -9.24 -4.21
C SER A 232 -13.36 -8.77 -3.67
N ALA A 233 -14.45 -9.06 -4.39
CA ALA A 233 -15.81 -8.63 -4.02
C ALA A 233 -16.23 -9.21 -2.67
N GLU A 234 -15.88 -10.47 -2.40
CA GLU A 234 -16.13 -11.19 -1.14
C GLU A 234 -15.40 -10.54 0.05
N SER A 235 -14.23 -9.93 -0.17
CA SER A 235 -13.54 -9.16 0.88
C SER A 235 -14.20 -7.79 1.09
N ILE A 236 -14.74 -7.20 0.02
CA ILE A 236 -15.43 -5.90 0.06
C ILE A 236 -16.79 -6.04 0.77
N GLU A 237 -17.54 -7.11 0.54
CA GLU A 237 -18.82 -7.40 1.20
C GLU A 237 -18.69 -7.45 2.73
N VAL A 238 -17.62 -8.08 3.25
CA VAL A 238 -17.34 -8.07 4.69
C VAL A 238 -17.00 -6.66 5.18
N ALA A 239 -16.19 -5.91 4.41
CA ALA A 239 -15.79 -4.56 4.77
C ALA A 239 -16.94 -3.53 4.69
N GLN A 240 -17.96 -3.74 3.83
CA GLN A 240 -19.14 -2.89 3.72
C GLN A 240 -19.84 -2.67 5.08
N ARG A 241 -19.76 -3.65 5.98
CA ARG A 241 -20.33 -3.59 7.35
C ARG A 241 -19.71 -2.51 8.25
N LEU A 242 -18.56 -1.94 7.87
CA LEU A 242 -17.98 -0.75 8.50
C LEU A 242 -18.64 0.57 8.02
N GLY A 243 -19.60 0.49 7.09
CA GLY A 243 -20.21 1.65 6.44
C GLY A 243 -19.27 2.31 5.41
N ILE A 244 -18.50 1.50 4.67
CA ILE A 244 -17.62 1.98 3.59
C ILE A 244 -18.45 2.29 2.34
N ALA A 245 -18.26 3.48 1.75
CA ALA A 245 -18.96 3.93 0.55
C ALA A 245 -18.15 3.68 -0.75
N ARG A 246 -16.82 3.68 -0.65
CA ARG A 246 -15.90 3.52 -1.78
C ARG A 246 -14.68 2.68 -1.39
N VAL A 247 -14.15 1.89 -2.33
CA VAL A 247 -12.96 1.06 -2.13
C VAL A 247 -11.84 1.46 -3.07
N VAL A 248 -10.67 1.82 -2.53
CA VAL A 248 -9.44 1.98 -3.29
C VAL A 248 -8.82 0.59 -3.51
N LEU A 249 -8.96 0.07 -4.72
CA LEU A 249 -8.51 -1.28 -5.06
C LEU A 249 -6.97 -1.42 -4.93
N PRO A 250 -6.46 -2.63 -4.64
CA PRO A 250 -5.03 -2.94 -4.73
C PRO A 250 -4.49 -2.69 -6.14
N ARG A 251 -3.24 -2.25 -6.25
CA ARG A 251 -2.59 -1.92 -7.55
C ARG A 251 -2.22 -3.16 -8.36
N GLU A 252 -2.34 -4.32 -7.75
CA GLU A 252 -1.95 -5.62 -8.25
C GLU A 252 -3.08 -6.37 -8.98
N LEU A 253 -4.21 -5.72 -9.25
CA LEU A 253 -5.34 -6.26 -10.04
C LEU A 253 -5.25 -5.88 -11.52
N THR A 254 -5.68 -6.80 -12.39
CA THR A 254 -5.90 -6.50 -13.83
C THR A 254 -7.26 -5.83 -14.05
N ILE A 255 -7.47 -5.20 -15.21
CA ILE A 255 -8.76 -4.62 -15.61
C ILE A 255 -9.87 -5.68 -15.64
N GLU A 256 -9.56 -6.91 -16.01
CA GLU A 256 -10.48 -8.06 -16.02
C GLU A 256 -10.86 -8.48 -14.58
N GLN A 257 -9.92 -8.36 -13.63
CA GLN A 257 -10.20 -8.56 -12.20
C GLN A 257 -11.01 -7.41 -11.60
N ILE A 258 -10.76 -6.16 -12.03
CA ILE A 258 -11.56 -4.99 -11.66
C ILE A 258 -13.00 -5.14 -12.18
N LEU A 259 -13.18 -5.57 -13.44
CA LEU A 259 -14.46 -5.94 -14.03
C LEU A 259 -15.19 -7.04 -13.24
N ALA A 260 -14.47 -8.08 -12.81
CA ALA A 260 -15.05 -9.14 -11.98
C ALA A 260 -15.54 -8.60 -10.62
N VAL A 261 -14.79 -7.68 -9.99
CA VAL A 261 -15.22 -6.98 -8.77
C VAL A 261 -16.44 -6.09 -9.04
N ARG A 262 -16.43 -5.28 -10.11
CA ARG A 262 -17.55 -4.39 -10.49
C ARG A 262 -18.87 -5.14 -10.67
N ARG A 263 -18.84 -6.36 -11.24
CA ARG A 263 -20.02 -7.21 -11.45
C ARG A 263 -20.63 -7.76 -10.16
N ALA A 264 -19.87 -7.81 -9.07
CA ALA A 264 -20.29 -8.38 -7.79
C ALA A 264 -20.30 -7.36 -6.63
N CYS A 265 -20.03 -6.07 -6.92
CA CYS A 265 -19.95 -5.01 -5.93
C CYS A 265 -20.70 -3.77 -6.41
N THR A 266 -21.49 -3.15 -5.54
CA THR A 266 -22.23 -1.90 -5.82
C THR A 266 -21.51 -0.64 -5.35
N LEU A 267 -20.55 -0.75 -4.43
CA LEU A 267 -19.76 0.41 -3.95
C LEU A 267 -18.98 1.10 -5.06
N GLY A 268 -18.58 2.34 -4.82
CA GLY A 268 -17.65 3.04 -5.70
C GLY A 268 -16.27 2.36 -5.74
N LEU A 269 -15.71 2.18 -6.93
CA LEU A 269 -14.39 1.61 -7.16
C LEU A 269 -13.38 2.70 -7.54
N GLU A 270 -12.28 2.78 -6.80
CA GLU A 270 -11.20 3.74 -7.01
C GLU A 270 -9.91 3.01 -7.39
N VAL A 271 -9.30 3.37 -8.52
CA VAL A 271 -8.12 2.69 -9.08
C VAL A 271 -6.97 3.68 -9.21
N PHE A 272 -5.77 3.29 -8.77
CA PHE A 272 -4.57 4.06 -9.08
C PHE A 272 -4.27 3.98 -10.58
N VAL A 273 -4.11 5.13 -11.23
CA VAL A 273 -3.76 5.22 -12.65
C VAL A 273 -2.34 5.75 -12.89
N HIS A 274 -1.72 6.33 -11.87
CA HIS A 274 -0.44 7.02 -12.05
C HIS A 274 0.42 7.08 -10.77
N GLY A 275 1.74 7.14 -10.93
CA GLY A 275 2.70 7.45 -9.86
C GLY A 275 3.43 6.23 -9.28
N ALA A 276 4.07 6.38 -8.12
CA ALA A 276 5.02 5.37 -7.64
C ALA A 276 4.36 4.05 -7.21
N LEU A 277 4.68 2.94 -7.89
CA LEU A 277 4.23 1.60 -7.52
C LEU A 277 4.90 1.10 -6.23
N CYS A 278 4.15 0.34 -5.43
CA CYS A 278 4.70 -0.50 -4.38
C CYS A 278 5.04 -1.87 -4.97
N VAL A 279 6.13 -2.50 -4.53
CA VAL A 279 6.39 -3.91 -4.89
C VAL A 279 5.54 -4.86 -4.04
N SER A 280 5.21 -4.48 -2.81
CA SER A 280 4.44 -5.28 -1.86
C SER A 280 2.98 -4.82 -1.87
N PHE A 281 2.05 -5.76 -1.65
CA PHE A 281 0.66 -5.41 -1.38
C PHE A 281 0.59 -4.35 -0.28
N SER A 282 -0.18 -3.30 -0.51
CA SER A 282 -0.30 -2.18 0.43
C SER A 282 -0.95 -2.67 1.72
N GLY A 283 -0.42 -2.30 2.89
CA GLY A 283 -0.83 -2.82 4.19
C GLY A 283 -0.11 -4.11 4.63
N GLN A 284 0.62 -4.79 3.73
CA GLN A 284 1.24 -6.11 3.98
C GLN A 284 2.79 -6.06 4.00
N CYS A 285 3.38 -4.90 4.28
CA CYS A 285 4.83 -4.66 4.17
C CYS A 285 5.48 -4.35 5.53
N ALA A 286 6.10 -5.35 6.16
CA ALA A 286 6.81 -5.20 7.43
C ALA A 286 8.32 -4.87 7.27
N ALA A 287 8.84 -4.70 6.05
CA ALA A 287 10.27 -4.51 5.80
C ALA A 287 10.90 -3.34 6.58
N SER A 288 10.25 -2.18 6.59
CA SER A 288 10.76 -0.98 7.29
C SER A 288 10.71 -1.14 8.82
N LEU A 289 9.75 -1.92 9.32
CA LEU A 289 9.59 -2.24 10.73
C LEU A 289 10.69 -3.21 11.17
N SER A 290 10.88 -4.29 10.42
CA SER A 290 11.90 -5.31 10.70
C SER A 290 13.34 -4.80 10.62
N LEU A 291 13.65 -3.94 9.63
CA LEU A 291 15.02 -3.47 9.39
C LEU A 291 15.41 -2.25 10.23
N GLY A 292 14.44 -1.48 10.75
CA GLY A 292 14.75 -0.18 11.38
C GLY A 292 13.66 0.40 12.28
N GLY A 293 12.69 -0.41 12.74
CA GLY A 293 11.65 0.02 13.68
C GLY A 293 10.63 1.00 13.12
N ARG A 294 10.60 1.23 11.80
CA ARG A 294 9.73 2.23 11.15
C ARG A 294 8.55 1.55 10.46
N SER A 295 7.33 1.75 10.94
CA SER A 295 6.17 1.11 10.31
C SER A 295 5.80 1.76 8.97
N ALA A 296 5.77 0.96 7.89
CA ALA A 296 5.23 1.40 6.61
C ALA A 296 3.70 1.61 6.68
N ASN A 297 3.02 0.75 7.44
CA ASN A 297 1.58 0.81 7.72
C ASN A 297 1.18 2.01 8.61
N ARG A 298 2.16 2.68 9.25
CA ARG A 298 2.02 3.97 9.94
C ARG A 298 2.73 5.13 9.21
N GLY A 299 2.90 5.01 7.89
CA GLY A 299 3.39 6.11 7.04
C GLY A 299 4.89 6.43 7.12
N GLN A 300 5.67 5.63 7.85
CA GLN A 300 7.11 5.85 8.05
C GLN A 300 8.00 5.07 7.07
N CYS A 301 7.43 4.53 5.98
CA CYS A 301 8.11 3.68 4.99
C CYS A 301 9.51 4.21 4.61
N ALA A 302 10.51 3.35 4.77
CA ALA A 302 11.91 3.61 4.47
C ALA A 302 12.33 3.18 3.05
N GLN A 303 11.39 2.72 2.22
CA GLN A 303 11.62 2.32 0.81
C GLN A 303 12.69 1.22 0.65
N ALA A 304 12.75 0.26 1.58
CA ALA A 304 13.73 -0.85 1.54
C ALA A 304 13.75 -1.64 0.22
N CYS A 305 12.60 -1.77 -0.46
CA CYS A 305 12.50 -2.38 -1.79
C CYS A 305 13.28 -1.64 -2.90
N ARG A 306 13.67 -0.39 -2.67
CA ARG A 306 14.49 0.45 -3.56
C ARG A 306 15.99 0.30 -3.29
N LEU A 307 16.40 -0.56 -2.35
CA LEU A 307 17.81 -0.91 -2.14
C LEU A 307 18.29 -1.94 -3.18
N PRO A 308 19.60 -2.05 -3.43
CA PRO A 308 20.13 -3.06 -4.33
C PRO A 308 20.14 -4.44 -3.66
N TYR A 309 19.82 -5.48 -4.45
CA TYR A 309 19.81 -6.89 -4.04
C TYR A 309 20.36 -7.79 -5.15
N ARG A 310 21.00 -8.90 -4.80
CA ARG A 310 21.40 -9.97 -5.72
C ARG A 310 20.47 -11.18 -5.57
N LEU A 311 19.90 -11.67 -6.67
CA LEU A 311 19.05 -12.86 -6.69
C LEU A 311 19.91 -14.13 -6.50
N LEU A 312 19.44 -15.07 -5.68
CA LEU A 312 20.12 -16.32 -5.35
C LEU A 312 19.27 -17.55 -5.72
N CYS A 313 19.93 -18.58 -6.24
CA CYS A 313 19.42 -19.94 -6.39
C CYS A 313 20.38 -20.90 -5.68
N ASP A 314 19.89 -21.64 -4.69
CA ASP A 314 20.66 -22.63 -3.92
C ASP A 314 21.97 -22.06 -3.31
N GLY A 315 21.92 -20.80 -2.87
CA GLY A 315 23.05 -20.05 -2.32
C GLY A 315 24.01 -19.47 -3.37
N ARG A 316 23.72 -19.62 -4.67
CA ARG A 316 24.55 -19.10 -5.76
C ARG A 316 23.90 -17.88 -6.42
N PRO A 317 24.65 -16.79 -6.67
CA PRO A 317 24.14 -15.64 -7.41
C PRO A 317 23.64 -16.01 -8.81
N MET A 318 22.46 -15.52 -9.17
CA MET A 318 21.93 -15.56 -10.52
C MET A 318 22.34 -14.31 -11.29
N ARG A 319 22.41 -14.41 -12.63
CA ARG A 319 22.36 -13.21 -13.47
C ARG A 319 20.96 -12.59 -13.34
N ALA A 320 20.92 -11.28 -13.16
CA ALA A 320 19.72 -10.46 -13.13
C ALA A 320 19.93 -9.25 -14.05
N THR A 321 18.86 -8.70 -14.62
CA THR A 321 18.99 -7.63 -15.62
C THR A 321 19.43 -6.28 -15.03
N GLY A 322 19.39 -6.12 -13.70
CA GLY A 322 19.91 -4.95 -13.00
C GLY A 322 19.98 -5.15 -11.47
N SER A 323 20.58 -4.19 -10.77
CA SER A 323 20.89 -4.31 -9.33
C SER A 323 19.70 -4.12 -8.39
N TYR A 324 18.51 -3.75 -8.88
CA TYR A 324 17.34 -3.38 -8.08
C TYR A 324 16.12 -4.28 -8.37
N PRO A 325 16.18 -5.60 -8.13
CA PRO A 325 15.16 -6.56 -8.55
C PRO A 325 13.81 -6.41 -7.83
N LEU A 326 13.70 -5.55 -6.81
CA LEU A 326 12.47 -5.23 -6.08
C LEU A 326 11.98 -3.79 -6.28
N SER A 327 12.48 -3.08 -7.31
CA SER A 327 12.18 -1.67 -7.58
C SER A 327 11.32 -1.50 -8.83
N PRO A 328 9.97 -1.46 -8.71
CA PRO A 328 9.09 -1.24 -9.86
C PRO A 328 9.27 0.11 -10.55
N ASN A 329 8.99 0.15 -11.85
CA ASN A 329 8.77 1.37 -12.61
C ASN A 329 7.59 2.18 -12.00
N ASP A 330 7.43 3.43 -12.41
CA ASP A 330 6.27 4.23 -12.01
C ASP A 330 5.06 3.83 -12.88
N LEU A 331 3.86 3.81 -12.29
CA LEU A 331 2.62 3.52 -13.00
C LEU A 331 2.29 4.66 -13.96
N ALA A 332 1.95 4.32 -15.19
CA ALA A 332 1.17 5.15 -16.11
C ALA A 332 0.09 4.28 -16.75
N ALA A 333 -1.05 4.88 -17.06
CA ALA A 333 -2.24 4.19 -17.58
C ALA A 333 -3.14 5.16 -18.37
N LEU A 334 -2.52 6.16 -19.01
CA LEU A 334 -3.22 7.26 -19.68
C LEU A 334 -3.95 6.78 -20.95
N ASP A 335 -3.34 5.83 -21.64
CA ASP A 335 -3.86 5.06 -22.77
C ASP A 335 -4.91 3.99 -22.35
N LEU A 336 -4.86 3.52 -21.11
CA LEU A 336 -5.82 2.56 -20.55
C LEU A 336 -7.12 3.21 -20.03
N ILE A 337 -7.23 4.54 -20.02
CA ILE A 337 -8.43 5.26 -19.52
C ILE A 337 -9.74 4.79 -20.18
N PRO A 338 -9.86 4.58 -21.51
CA PRO A 338 -11.08 4.06 -22.11
C PRO A 338 -11.50 2.69 -21.54
N ARG A 339 -10.52 1.78 -21.32
CA ARG A 339 -10.78 0.45 -20.73
C ARG A 339 -11.18 0.53 -19.26
N LEU A 340 -10.60 1.47 -18.50
CA LEU A 340 -10.95 1.69 -17.08
C LEU A 340 -12.36 2.30 -16.92
N ILE A 341 -12.75 3.22 -17.81
CA ILE A 341 -14.14 3.74 -17.87
C ILE A 341 -15.11 2.62 -18.22
N ALA A 342 -14.82 1.84 -19.27
CA ALA A 342 -15.63 0.68 -19.66
C ALA A 342 -15.69 -0.42 -18.57
N ALA A 343 -14.69 -0.47 -17.68
CA ALA A 343 -14.69 -1.37 -16.52
C ALA A 343 -15.58 -0.92 -15.35
N GLY A 344 -16.22 0.26 -15.45
CA GLY A 344 -17.06 0.82 -14.38
C GLY A 344 -16.28 1.29 -13.16
N VAL A 345 -15.06 1.81 -13.36
CA VAL A 345 -14.27 2.47 -12.33
C VAL A 345 -14.85 3.87 -12.08
N ASP A 346 -15.23 4.17 -10.84
CA ASP A 346 -15.89 5.42 -10.46
C ASP A 346 -14.89 6.56 -10.19
N ALA A 347 -13.65 6.23 -9.80
CA ALA A 347 -12.61 7.22 -9.51
C ALA A 347 -11.21 6.78 -9.96
N LEU A 348 -10.48 7.70 -10.62
CA LEU A 348 -9.13 7.50 -11.14
C LEU A 348 -8.14 8.30 -10.29
N LYS A 349 -7.22 7.59 -9.62
CA LYS A 349 -6.36 8.18 -8.58
C LYS A 349 -4.90 8.34 -9.01
N ILE A 350 -4.37 9.54 -8.82
CA ILE A 350 -2.94 9.86 -9.02
C ILE A 350 -2.18 9.74 -7.69
N GLU A 351 -1.05 9.03 -7.66
CA GLU A 351 -0.10 9.05 -6.52
C GLU A 351 0.93 10.17 -6.70
N GLY A 352 1.12 11.00 -5.67
CA GLY A 352 2.07 12.11 -5.76
C GLY A 352 2.14 13.03 -4.54
N ARG A 353 1.71 12.62 -3.34
CA ARG A 353 1.60 13.54 -2.18
C ARG A 353 2.93 14.02 -1.57
N MET A 354 4.06 13.64 -2.17
CA MET A 354 5.42 14.13 -1.87
C MET A 354 6.09 14.73 -3.11
N LYS A 355 5.32 15.04 -4.16
CA LYS A 355 5.78 15.65 -5.41
C LYS A 355 5.44 17.15 -5.40
N GLY A 356 6.23 17.92 -6.15
CA GLY A 356 6.02 19.36 -6.30
C GLY A 356 4.78 19.69 -7.14
N PRO A 357 4.36 20.97 -7.14
CA PRO A 357 3.15 21.43 -7.82
C PRO A 357 3.15 21.13 -9.32
N ASP A 358 4.29 21.30 -10.01
CA ASP A 358 4.40 21.12 -11.48
C ASP A 358 4.08 19.69 -11.91
N TYR A 359 4.56 18.69 -11.15
CA TYR A 359 4.23 17.28 -11.34
C TYR A 359 2.73 17.03 -11.22
N VAL A 360 2.11 17.56 -10.16
CA VAL A 360 0.70 17.29 -9.87
C VAL A 360 -0.19 17.97 -10.91
N PHE A 361 0.12 19.21 -11.30
CA PHE A 361 -0.59 19.92 -12.37
C PHE A 361 -0.47 19.20 -13.71
N GLY A 362 0.74 18.86 -14.15
CA GLY A 362 0.96 18.24 -15.47
C GLY A 362 0.28 16.87 -15.58
N VAL A 363 0.39 16.04 -14.54
CA VAL A 363 -0.28 14.73 -14.50
C VAL A 363 -1.80 14.88 -14.45
N ALA A 364 -2.34 15.69 -13.52
CA ALA A 364 -3.80 15.89 -13.42
C ALA A 364 -4.38 16.41 -14.75
N SER A 365 -3.74 17.40 -15.36
CA SER A 365 -4.17 17.98 -16.64
C SER A 365 -4.26 16.94 -17.76
N ALA A 366 -3.26 16.05 -17.88
CA ALA A 366 -3.26 15.02 -18.91
C ALA A 366 -4.38 13.98 -18.69
N TYR A 367 -4.58 13.53 -17.45
CA TYR A 367 -5.67 12.58 -17.14
C TYR A 367 -7.05 13.22 -17.30
N ARG A 368 -7.24 14.49 -16.93
CA ARG A 368 -8.49 15.25 -17.17
C ARG A 368 -8.82 15.27 -18.67
N GLN A 369 -7.86 15.69 -19.50
CA GLN A 369 -8.01 15.68 -20.96
C GLN A 369 -8.31 14.29 -21.53
N ALA A 370 -7.69 13.23 -20.99
CA ALA A 370 -7.96 11.86 -21.44
C ALA A 370 -9.40 11.42 -21.09
N ILE A 371 -9.90 11.75 -19.90
CA ILE A 371 -11.29 11.48 -19.50
C ILE A 371 -12.26 12.28 -20.39
N ASP A 372 -12.05 13.59 -20.56
CA ASP A 372 -12.93 14.47 -21.34
C ASP A 372 -13.08 14.04 -22.81
N ARG A 373 -12.00 13.52 -23.41
CA ARG A 373 -12.02 12.94 -24.77
C ARG A 373 -12.86 11.66 -24.83
N CYS A 374 -12.86 10.84 -23.76
CA CYS A 374 -13.65 9.60 -23.70
C CYS A 374 -15.14 9.88 -23.47
N THR A 375 -15.47 10.91 -22.69
CA THR A 375 -16.86 11.16 -22.24
C THR A 375 -17.59 12.23 -23.05
N GLY A 376 -16.96 12.76 -24.11
CA GLY A 376 -17.55 13.76 -24.99
C GLY A 376 -17.78 15.10 -24.30
N GLY A 377 -16.67 15.76 -23.90
CA GLY A 377 -16.70 17.05 -23.24
C GLY A 377 -17.60 18.08 -23.92
N SER A 378 -18.33 18.85 -23.11
CA SER A 378 -19.43 19.75 -23.50
C SER A 378 -19.01 20.92 -24.41
N SER A 379 -18.77 20.64 -25.69
CA SER A 379 -18.77 21.62 -26.77
C SER A 379 -19.56 21.08 -27.96
N GLY A 380 -20.56 21.83 -28.40
CA GLY A 380 -21.60 21.32 -29.29
C GLY A 380 -21.10 21.06 -30.71
N GLN A 381 -20.94 19.78 -31.07
CA GLN A 381 -21.13 19.29 -32.44
C GLN A 381 -21.52 17.81 -32.40
N SER A 382 -22.66 17.48 -32.99
CA SER A 382 -23.20 16.12 -33.00
C SER A 382 -22.43 15.25 -34.00
N ALA A 383 -21.59 14.36 -33.49
CA ALA A 383 -21.13 13.18 -34.22
C ALA A 383 -21.72 11.94 -33.54
N VAL A 384 -22.47 11.14 -34.31
CA VAL A 384 -23.10 9.91 -33.82
C VAL A 384 -22.01 8.94 -33.40
N ALA A 385 -21.97 8.60 -32.11
CA ALA A 385 -21.08 7.56 -31.61
C ALA A 385 -21.57 6.18 -32.12
N PRO A 386 -20.72 5.38 -32.77
CA PRO A 386 -21.10 4.02 -33.13
C PRO A 386 -21.27 3.17 -31.88
N THR A 387 -22.30 2.31 -31.87
CA THR A 387 -22.56 1.36 -30.78
C THR A 387 -21.39 0.37 -30.68
N ILE A 388 -20.60 0.44 -29.60
CA ILE A 388 -19.46 -0.45 -29.40
C ILE A 388 -19.92 -1.72 -28.69
N ASP A 389 -20.01 -2.82 -29.43
CA ASP A 389 -20.13 -4.17 -28.88
C ASP A 389 -18.83 -4.51 -28.10
N PRO A 390 -18.90 -4.79 -26.78
CA PRO A 390 -17.72 -5.14 -25.97
C PRO A 390 -16.97 -6.40 -26.43
N SER A 391 -17.59 -7.24 -27.28
CA SER A 391 -16.99 -8.43 -27.86
C SER A 391 -16.33 -8.20 -29.22
N ALA A 392 -16.57 -7.04 -29.86
CA ALA A 392 -16.13 -6.74 -31.23
C ALA A 392 -14.97 -5.73 -31.33
N LEU A 393 -14.29 -5.40 -30.22
CA LEU A 393 -13.14 -4.48 -30.21
C LEU A 393 -11.97 -5.03 -31.07
N PRO A 394 -11.60 -4.40 -32.20
CA PRO A 394 -10.48 -4.85 -33.00
C PRO A 394 -9.18 -4.46 -32.31
N HIS A 395 -8.37 -5.45 -31.94
CA HIS A 395 -7.10 -5.27 -31.21
C HIS A 395 -6.01 -4.51 -31.99
N GLU A 396 -6.26 -4.09 -33.24
CA GLU A 396 -5.26 -3.58 -34.17
C GLU A 396 -5.37 -2.08 -34.51
N GLN A 397 -6.43 -1.37 -34.10
CA GLN A 397 -6.64 0.04 -34.48
C GLN A 397 -6.11 1.09 -33.47
N SER A 398 -5.24 0.73 -32.52
CA SER A 398 -4.63 1.70 -31.60
C SER A 398 -3.49 2.55 -32.21
N GLN A 399 -3.21 2.42 -33.51
CA GLN A 399 -2.14 3.16 -34.21
C GLN A 399 -2.50 4.61 -34.61
N ARG A 400 -3.59 5.19 -34.11
CA ARG A 400 -3.90 6.61 -34.33
C ARG A 400 -3.37 7.48 -33.19
N ALA A 401 -2.19 8.04 -33.42
CA ALA A 401 -1.49 9.06 -32.65
C ALA A 401 -1.34 8.75 -31.13
N PRO A 402 -0.15 8.28 -30.69
CA PRO A 402 0.21 8.36 -29.29
C PRO A 402 0.10 9.82 -28.84
N VAL A 403 -0.64 10.10 -27.76
CA VAL A 403 -0.40 11.32 -26.99
C VAL A 403 1.03 11.19 -26.48
N ASP A 404 1.92 12.11 -26.86
CA ASP A 404 3.36 12.00 -26.65
C ASP A 404 3.73 12.11 -25.15
N MET A 405 3.53 11.01 -24.42
CA MET A 405 4.01 10.80 -23.06
C MET A 405 5.54 10.80 -22.98
N GLY A 406 6.24 10.67 -24.11
CA GLY A 406 7.69 10.73 -24.17
C GLY A 406 8.21 12.13 -23.86
N TYR A 407 7.67 13.17 -24.51
CA TYR A 407 8.16 14.53 -24.35
C TYR A 407 7.53 15.32 -23.20
N ALA A 408 6.22 15.21 -22.98
CA ALA A 408 5.53 16.03 -21.96
C ALA A 408 5.92 15.70 -20.51
N PHE A 409 6.52 14.53 -20.29
CA PHE A 409 6.68 13.96 -18.95
C PHE A 409 8.11 13.57 -18.57
N ALA A 410 9.03 13.32 -19.52
CA ALA A 410 10.37 12.78 -19.26
C ALA A 410 11.21 13.48 -18.18
N GLY A 411 10.98 14.77 -17.90
CA GLY A 411 11.66 15.52 -16.84
C GLY A 411 11.28 15.12 -15.40
N THR A 412 10.12 14.49 -15.18
CA THR A 412 9.50 14.33 -13.85
C THR A 412 9.41 12.89 -13.31
N PHE A 413 9.82 11.89 -14.09
CA PHE A 413 9.65 10.46 -13.77
C PHE A 413 10.89 9.73 -13.31
N SER A 414 10.69 8.89 -12.30
CA SER A 414 11.82 8.45 -11.50
C SER A 414 12.43 7.14 -11.97
N ARG A 415 11.66 6.25 -12.61
CA ARG A 415 12.07 4.85 -12.83
C ARG A 415 11.65 4.28 -14.19
N GLY A 416 11.22 5.13 -15.12
CA GLY A 416 10.49 4.68 -16.32
C GLY A 416 9.04 4.34 -16.01
N PHE A 417 8.29 3.95 -17.04
CA PHE A 417 6.86 3.64 -16.94
C PHE A 417 6.56 2.13 -17.01
N SER A 418 5.39 1.76 -16.53
CA SER A 418 4.76 0.46 -16.71
C SER A 418 3.25 0.61 -16.49
N HIS A 419 2.44 -0.25 -17.11
CA HIS A 419 1.01 -0.37 -16.82
C HIS A 419 0.74 -1.09 -15.48
N GLY A 420 1.79 -1.47 -14.75
CA GLY A 420 1.69 -2.21 -13.51
C GLY A 420 1.04 -3.57 -13.77
N TRP A 421 0.00 -3.91 -13.03
CA TRP A 421 -0.77 -5.14 -13.22
C TRP A 421 -2.04 -4.96 -14.05
N LEU A 422 -2.36 -3.74 -14.53
CA LEU A 422 -3.66 -3.44 -15.13
C LEU A 422 -3.97 -4.28 -16.38
N GLU A 423 -2.95 -4.70 -17.13
CA GLU A 423 -3.13 -5.55 -18.32
C GLU A 423 -2.82 -7.03 -18.10
N CYS A 424 -2.07 -7.38 -17.05
CA CYS A 424 -1.52 -8.72 -16.87
C CYS A 424 -1.13 -8.96 -15.42
N GLU A 425 -1.34 -10.18 -14.92
CA GLU A 425 -0.90 -10.57 -13.58
C GLU A 425 0.63 -10.67 -13.44
N ARG A 426 1.34 -10.85 -14.55
CA ARG A 426 2.81 -11.04 -14.60
C ARG A 426 3.44 -10.08 -15.61
N PRO A 427 3.40 -8.76 -15.35
CA PRO A 427 3.95 -7.75 -16.24
C PRO A 427 5.47 -7.92 -16.43
N PRO A 428 5.97 -8.03 -17.68
CA PRO A 428 7.40 -8.27 -17.95
C PRO A 428 8.27 -7.02 -17.78
N ASP A 429 7.65 -5.84 -17.80
CA ASP A 429 8.22 -4.49 -17.76
C ASP A 429 8.21 -3.85 -16.36
N LEU A 430 7.36 -4.36 -15.44
CA LEU A 430 7.13 -3.82 -14.10
C LEU A 430 8.41 -3.46 -13.34
N VAL A 431 9.47 -4.26 -13.46
CA VAL A 431 10.78 -3.99 -12.86
C VAL A 431 11.85 -3.94 -13.95
N ALA A 432 12.21 -2.74 -14.39
CA ALA A 432 13.40 -2.55 -15.24
C ALA A 432 14.71 -2.91 -14.49
N GLY A 433 14.70 -2.83 -13.16
CA GLY A 433 15.80 -3.26 -12.27
C GLY A 433 17.05 -2.38 -12.31
N GLN A 434 17.11 -1.38 -13.19
CA GLN A 434 18.30 -0.55 -13.41
C GLN A 434 18.58 0.44 -12.28
N GLN A 435 17.55 0.96 -11.60
CA GLN A 435 17.70 2.10 -10.71
C GLN A 435 16.59 2.24 -9.63
N PRO A 436 16.87 2.99 -8.54
CA PRO A 436 15.93 3.16 -7.43
C PRO A 436 15.07 4.44 -7.53
N GLY A 437 15.48 5.43 -8.31
CA GLY A 437 14.87 6.76 -8.33
C GLY A 437 15.40 7.68 -9.42
N HIS A 438 14.94 8.93 -9.36
CA HIS A 438 14.97 9.93 -10.44
C HIS A 438 16.37 10.24 -10.95
N ARG A 439 16.56 10.10 -12.27
CA ARG A 439 17.76 10.62 -12.95
C ARG A 439 17.68 12.14 -13.14
N GLY A 440 16.51 12.65 -13.51
CA GLY A 440 16.37 13.99 -14.08
C GLY A 440 16.38 13.97 -15.60
N GLN A 441 16.15 15.15 -16.20
CA GLN A 441 16.18 15.32 -17.65
C GLN A 441 17.59 14.98 -18.20
N PRO A 442 17.73 14.20 -19.29
CA PRO A 442 19.02 13.94 -19.91
C PRO A 442 19.73 15.24 -20.29
N LEU A 443 20.90 15.47 -19.71
CA LEU A 443 21.70 16.68 -19.92
C LEU A 443 22.86 16.43 -20.91
N GLY A 444 23.32 15.19 -21.05
CA GLY A 444 24.31 14.79 -22.04
C GLY A 444 25.18 13.63 -21.55
N THR A 445 26.32 13.41 -22.20
CA THR A 445 27.37 12.50 -21.73
C THR A 445 28.65 13.27 -21.41
N ILE A 446 29.41 12.79 -20.42
CA ILE A 446 30.73 13.34 -20.10
C ILE A 446 31.67 13.06 -21.27
N GLU A 447 32.15 14.10 -21.93
CA GLU A 447 33.13 13.99 -23.00
C GLU A 447 34.56 13.96 -22.44
N ALA A 448 34.81 14.72 -21.36
CA ALA A 448 36.09 14.71 -20.65
C ALA A 448 35.92 15.00 -19.15
N VAL A 449 36.75 14.34 -18.33
CA VAL A 449 36.90 14.63 -16.89
C VAL A 449 38.17 15.43 -16.69
N LEU A 450 38.01 16.68 -16.27
CA LEU A 450 39.10 17.64 -16.05
C LEU A 450 39.46 17.69 -14.55
N ALA A 451 40.65 18.22 -14.23
CA ALA A 451 40.97 18.55 -12.84
C ALA A 451 40.03 19.65 -12.32
N ALA A 452 39.79 19.68 -11.01
CA ALA A 452 39.15 20.83 -10.39
C ALA A 452 40.02 22.07 -10.65
N ALA A 453 39.42 23.16 -11.12
CA ALA A 453 40.13 24.43 -11.27
C ALA A 453 40.12 25.17 -9.92
N ASP A 454 41.27 25.68 -9.49
CA ASP A 454 41.45 26.31 -8.17
C ASP A 454 40.71 27.66 -8.01
N ASP A 455 40.09 28.20 -9.07
CA ASP A 455 39.39 29.50 -9.09
C ASP A 455 37.85 29.42 -8.90
N ALA A 456 37.41 28.68 -7.88
CA ALA A 456 36.00 28.52 -7.52
C ALA A 456 35.52 29.53 -6.45
N GLN A 457 35.70 30.83 -6.66
CA GLN A 457 35.01 31.85 -5.85
C GLN A 457 33.60 32.17 -6.37
N PRO A 458 32.59 32.30 -5.49
CA PRO A 458 31.22 32.63 -5.88
C PRO A 458 31.06 34.10 -6.29
N VAL A 459 30.21 34.35 -7.29
CA VAL A 459 29.87 35.72 -7.73
C VAL A 459 28.99 36.39 -6.68
N GLN A 460 29.45 37.49 -6.08
CA GLN A 460 28.62 38.30 -5.18
C GLN A 460 27.63 39.17 -5.98
N PRO A 461 26.39 39.35 -5.49
CA PRO A 461 25.40 40.22 -6.14
C PRO A 461 25.71 41.71 -5.91
N ASN A 462 25.61 42.50 -6.98
CA ASN A 462 25.89 43.94 -6.99
C ASN A 462 25.10 44.74 -5.93
N ARG A 463 25.81 45.53 -5.12
CA ARG A 463 25.26 46.71 -4.41
C ARG A 463 25.95 47.98 -4.93
N LYS A 464 25.16 49.01 -5.27
CA LYS A 464 25.63 50.34 -5.68
C LYS A 464 25.70 51.27 -4.47
N SER A 465 26.86 51.92 -4.23
CA SER A 465 26.98 53.35 -3.84
C SER A 465 28.44 53.73 -3.48
N SER A 466 28.93 54.81 -4.10
CA SER A 466 30.21 55.53 -3.84
C SER A 466 30.20 56.30 -2.49
N PRO A 467 31.27 57.01 -2.02
CA PRO A 467 32.52 57.41 -2.73
C PRO A 467 33.89 57.30 -1.98
N LEU A 468 34.91 57.68 -2.75
CA LEU A 468 36.39 57.81 -2.60
C LEU A 468 36.89 58.85 -1.53
N PRO A 469 38.22 59.11 -1.35
CA PRO A 469 39.48 58.32 -1.50
C PRO A 469 40.31 58.41 -0.15
N PRO A 470 41.66 58.63 -0.01
CA PRO A 470 42.84 58.47 -0.91
C PRO A 470 44.17 57.87 -0.30
N ARG A 471 45.13 57.64 -1.21
CA ARG A 471 46.61 57.88 -1.14
C ARG A 471 47.64 56.84 -0.59
N ASN A 472 48.45 56.38 -1.56
CA ASN A 472 49.93 56.29 -1.59
C ASN A 472 50.73 55.31 -0.70
N LYS A 473 51.36 54.30 -1.36
CA LYS A 473 52.81 54.23 -1.74
C LYS A 473 53.03 52.95 -2.59
N ARG A 474 53.73 53.00 -3.75
CA ARG A 474 55.18 52.71 -3.97
C ARG A 474 55.67 51.41 -3.30
N ALA A 475 56.40 50.50 -3.95
CA ALA A 475 56.85 50.40 -5.35
C ALA A 475 57.25 48.93 -5.70
N THR A 476 57.49 48.68 -6.99
CA THR A 476 58.42 47.69 -7.62
C THR A 476 58.88 46.45 -6.83
N ASP A 477 58.74 45.25 -7.44
CA ASP A 477 59.89 44.53 -8.02
C ASP A 477 59.44 43.34 -8.90
N ASP A 478 60.41 42.66 -9.52
CA ASP A 478 60.35 42.13 -10.89
C ASP A 478 60.30 40.57 -10.99
N ALA A 479 60.46 40.03 -12.20
CA ALA A 479 60.88 38.66 -12.54
C ALA A 479 59.80 37.54 -12.57
N GLY A 480 58.89 37.68 -13.53
CA GLY A 480 58.58 36.69 -14.58
C GLY A 480 58.80 35.17 -14.39
N VAL A 481 57.71 34.42 -14.55
CA VAL A 481 57.71 33.06 -15.14
C VAL A 481 56.62 32.99 -16.23
N ARG A 482 57.01 32.67 -17.48
CA ARG A 482 56.04 32.44 -18.58
C ARG A 482 55.34 31.07 -18.43
N PRO A 483 54.08 30.93 -18.87
CA PRO A 483 53.28 29.75 -18.57
C PRO A 483 53.69 28.52 -19.40
N ARG A 484 53.69 27.33 -18.77
CA ARG A 484 53.73 26.06 -19.51
C ARG A 484 52.31 25.69 -19.96
N SER A 485 52.15 25.51 -21.27
CA SER A 485 50.94 25.00 -21.90
C SER A 485 50.69 23.54 -21.50
N ALA A 486 49.57 23.28 -20.82
CA ALA A 486 49.11 21.93 -20.51
C ALA A 486 48.20 21.40 -21.63
N THR A 487 48.79 20.77 -22.64
CA THR A 487 48.07 20.07 -23.70
C THR A 487 47.51 18.72 -23.22
N ASN A 488 46.33 18.36 -23.74
CA ASN A 488 45.70 17.03 -23.82
C ASN A 488 46.08 15.94 -22.79
N SER A 489 45.18 15.71 -21.81
CA SER A 489 45.06 14.41 -21.12
C SER A 489 43.59 13.98 -20.86
N ALA A 490 42.74 14.12 -21.89
CA ALA A 490 41.35 13.66 -21.86
C ALA A 490 41.23 12.24 -22.45
N SER A 491 41.09 11.20 -21.61
CA SER A 491 40.57 9.87 -22.00
C SER A 491 40.52 8.82 -20.86
N ARG A 492 41.30 8.95 -19.77
CA ARG A 492 41.37 7.90 -18.72
C ARG A 492 40.36 8.09 -17.58
N PRO A 493 39.85 6.98 -16.97
CA PRO A 493 39.08 7.03 -15.73
C PRO A 493 39.81 7.80 -14.62
N ARG A 494 39.09 8.67 -13.89
CA ARG A 494 39.63 9.39 -12.74
C ARG A 494 38.89 9.00 -11.46
N ARG A 495 39.63 8.68 -10.41
CA ARG A 495 39.10 8.47 -9.05
C ARG A 495 39.09 9.80 -8.32
N CYS A 496 37.91 10.33 -8.04
CA CYS A 496 37.67 11.69 -7.56
C CYS A 496 37.25 11.69 -6.09
N THR A 497 38.05 12.32 -5.24
CA THR A 497 37.74 12.64 -3.82
C THR A 497 37.18 14.06 -3.63
N ALA A 498 37.21 14.86 -4.68
CA ALA A 498 36.73 16.24 -4.77
C ALA A 498 36.00 16.42 -6.12
N PRO A 499 35.12 17.43 -6.28
CA PRO A 499 34.31 17.57 -7.48
C PRO A 499 35.18 17.89 -8.71
N PRO A 500 35.19 17.04 -9.76
CA PRO A 500 35.90 17.34 -11.00
C PRO A 500 35.15 18.39 -11.82
N ALA A 501 35.86 19.09 -12.70
CA ALA A 501 35.23 19.83 -13.78
C ALA A 501 34.91 18.87 -14.94
N LEU A 502 33.72 18.99 -15.53
CA LEU A 502 33.21 18.05 -16.53
C LEU A 502 32.93 18.77 -17.85
N ARG A 503 33.52 18.30 -18.95
CA ARG A 503 33.13 18.74 -20.30
C ARG A 503 31.94 17.91 -20.78
N ILE A 504 30.84 18.57 -21.10
CA ILE A 504 29.57 17.96 -21.50
C ILE A 504 29.04 18.71 -22.72
N ARG A 505 28.44 17.99 -23.66
CA ARG A 505 27.62 18.57 -24.73
C ARG A 505 26.16 18.47 -24.33
N LEU A 506 25.51 19.62 -24.21
CA LEU A 506 24.19 19.75 -23.62
C LEU A 506 23.10 19.20 -24.55
N SER A 507 22.22 18.35 -24.03
CA SER A 507 20.96 17.95 -24.69
C SER A 507 19.74 18.73 -24.17
N ALA A 508 19.93 19.55 -23.13
CA ALA A 508 18.90 20.39 -22.51
C ALA A 508 19.54 21.65 -21.90
N ASP A 509 18.74 22.68 -21.64
CA ASP A 509 19.20 23.94 -21.07
C ASP A 509 19.69 23.80 -19.62
N LEU A 510 20.84 24.41 -19.35
CA LEU A 510 21.51 24.38 -18.04
C LEU A 510 21.69 25.79 -17.48
N ALA A 511 21.32 25.98 -16.21
CA ALA A 511 21.50 27.20 -15.46
C ALA A 511 22.45 27.02 -14.27
N LEU A 512 23.14 28.09 -13.89
CA LEU A 512 23.95 28.11 -12.68
C LEU A 512 23.04 27.94 -11.46
N GLY A 513 23.42 27.02 -10.57
CA GLY A 513 22.58 26.59 -9.46
C GLY A 513 21.69 25.38 -9.76
N ASP A 514 21.53 24.91 -11.00
CA ASP A 514 20.81 23.65 -11.28
C ASP A 514 21.51 22.48 -10.58
N GLY A 515 20.73 21.55 -10.01
CA GLY A 515 21.22 20.25 -9.58
C GLY A 515 21.47 19.32 -10.77
N ILE A 516 22.57 18.58 -10.74
CA ILE A 516 22.85 17.49 -11.70
C ILE A 516 23.22 16.18 -11.01
N ALA A 517 22.97 15.07 -11.72
CA ALA A 517 23.30 13.70 -11.34
C ALA A 517 24.07 13.00 -12.47
N ILE A 518 25.11 12.24 -12.10
CA ILE A 518 25.96 11.44 -12.97
C ILE A 518 25.71 9.98 -12.65
N SER A 519 25.37 9.17 -13.65
CA SER A 519 25.16 7.73 -13.47
C SER A 519 26.51 7.03 -13.31
N CYS A 520 26.85 6.66 -12.07
CA CYS A 520 28.11 5.98 -11.74
C CYS A 520 27.83 4.49 -11.54
N VAL A 521 28.60 3.62 -12.18
CA VAL A 521 28.55 2.17 -11.94
C VAL A 521 29.88 1.76 -11.31
N GLU A 522 29.80 0.96 -10.23
CA GLU A 522 30.90 0.43 -9.39
C GLU A 522 31.53 1.42 -8.38
N PRO A 523 31.85 0.94 -7.15
CA PRO A 523 32.73 -0.21 -6.91
C PRO A 523 32.08 -1.46 -6.32
N LEU A 524 32.27 -2.60 -7.01
CA LEU A 524 32.46 -3.90 -6.39
C LEU A 524 33.81 -4.42 -6.90
N ASP A 525 34.83 -4.46 -6.03
CA ASP A 525 36.11 -5.08 -6.37
C ASP A 525 35.90 -6.56 -6.70
N GLN A 526 36.20 -6.93 -7.94
CA GLN A 526 36.33 -8.33 -8.34
C GLN A 526 37.74 -8.83 -7.93
N GLY A 527 37.89 -9.19 -6.66
CA GLY A 527 39.04 -9.99 -6.23
C GLY A 527 38.86 -11.45 -6.65
N PRO A 528 39.85 -12.11 -7.29
CA PRO A 528 39.75 -13.53 -7.64
C PRO A 528 39.66 -14.41 -6.39
N ALA A 529 38.93 -15.52 -6.52
CA ALA A 529 38.35 -16.27 -5.39
C ALA A 529 39.32 -17.19 -4.60
N GLU A 530 40.64 -16.95 -4.63
CA GLU A 530 41.65 -17.92 -4.16
C GLU A 530 42.40 -17.53 -2.88
N ALA A 531 42.14 -16.35 -2.29
CA ALA A 531 42.86 -15.88 -1.10
C ALA A 531 42.24 -16.28 0.26
N VAL A 532 41.32 -17.24 0.32
CA VAL A 532 40.65 -17.69 1.57
C VAL A 532 41.25 -18.99 2.13
N ALA A 533 42.58 -19.09 2.14
CA ALA A 533 43.29 -20.26 2.66
C ALA A 533 44.65 -19.91 3.31
N ARG A 534 44.66 -19.06 4.37
CA ARG A 534 45.65 -19.01 5.48
C ARG A 534 45.44 -17.77 6.38
N SER A 535 44.76 -17.94 7.52
CA SER A 535 44.96 -17.17 8.78
C SER A 535 43.88 -17.45 9.84
N LYS A 536 43.69 -18.71 10.23
CA LYS A 536 43.05 -19.03 11.50
C LYS A 536 43.96 -18.52 12.64
N HIS A 537 43.63 -17.36 13.23
CA HIS A 537 43.87 -16.97 14.64
C HIS A 537 43.78 -15.46 14.97
N ARG A 538 43.50 -14.55 14.02
CA ARG A 538 43.46 -13.09 14.30
C ARG A 538 42.10 -12.40 14.14
N ARG A 539 41.00 -13.07 14.48
CA ARG A 539 39.60 -12.56 14.33
C ARG A 539 38.74 -12.51 15.60
N GLN A 540 39.32 -12.57 16.81
CA GLN A 540 38.57 -12.55 18.09
C GLN A 540 38.69 -11.25 18.92
N ARG A 541 39.35 -10.17 18.46
CA ARG A 541 39.53 -8.92 19.24
C ARG A 541 39.41 -7.59 18.47
N LYS A 542 38.56 -7.51 17.42
CA LYS A 542 38.19 -6.23 16.75
C LYS A 542 36.72 -6.23 16.28
N ALA A 543 35.79 -6.53 17.19
CA ALA A 543 34.35 -6.33 17.00
C ALA A 543 33.80 -5.13 17.82
N GLU A 544 34.66 -4.44 18.57
CA GLU A 544 34.38 -3.15 19.19
C GLU A 544 35.15 -2.05 18.46
N VAL A 545 34.58 -0.84 18.43
CA VAL A 545 35.13 0.38 17.81
C VAL A 545 35.18 0.38 16.26
N VAL A 546 34.00 0.35 15.63
CA VAL A 546 33.72 1.23 14.47
C VAL A 546 32.37 1.93 14.70
N GLN A 547 32.36 2.86 15.65
CA GLN A 547 31.23 3.77 15.82
C GLN A 547 31.43 4.98 14.90
N ARG A 548 30.77 5.00 13.75
CA ARG A 548 30.58 6.22 12.94
C ARG A 548 29.09 6.44 12.69
N SER A 549 28.70 7.71 12.70
CA SER A 549 27.32 8.20 12.65
C SER A 549 26.54 7.61 11.48
N ALA A 550 25.28 7.25 11.71
CA ALA A 550 24.36 6.96 10.61
C ALA A 550 24.20 8.22 9.74
N PRO A 551 24.32 8.13 8.40
CA PRO A 551 24.12 9.28 7.53
C PRO A 551 22.66 9.75 7.61
N THR A 552 22.49 11.07 7.52
CA THR A 552 21.19 11.73 7.37
C THR A 552 20.49 11.32 6.06
N ALA A 553 19.20 11.64 5.94
CA ALA A 553 18.28 11.08 4.93
C ALA A 553 18.55 11.45 3.46
N GLU A 554 19.68 12.07 3.13
CA GLU A 554 20.17 12.35 1.77
C GLU A 554 21.27 11.36 1.35
N ALA A 555 21.06 10.08 1.64
CA ALA A 555 21.93 9.02 1.12
C ALA A 555 21.73 8.88 -0.40
N ILE A 556 22.48 9.70 -1.16
CA ILE A 556 22.68 9.54 -2.60
C ILE A 556 22.96 8.06 -2.87
N SER A 557 22.22 7.45 -3.81
CA SER A 557 22.45 6.06 -4.19
C SER A 557 23.92 5.87 -4.54
N PRO A 558 24.61 4.80 -4.09
CA PRO A 558 26.03 4.60 -4.37
C PRO A 558 26.36 4.49 -5.88
N ASN A 559 25.33 4.43 -6.73
CA ASN A 559 25.43 4.40 -8.19
C ASN A 559 25.10 5.76 -8.86
N VAL A 560 25.05 6.85 -8.09
CA VAL A 560 24.83 8.22 -8.59
C VAL A 560 25.78 9.15 -7.85
N VAL A 561 26.38 10.12 -8.54
CA VAL A 561 27.07 11.24 -7.88
C VAL A 561 26.63 12.53 -8.52
N GLY A 562 26.41 13.57 -7.72
CA GLY A 562 25.80 14.80 -8.19
C GLY A 562 26.03 15.97 -7.26
N GLY A 563 25.70 17.16 -7.73
CA GLY A 563 25.87 18.41 -7.01
C GLY A 563 25.21 19.57 -7.74
N ARG A 564 25.11 20.70 -7.06
CA ARG A 564 24.72 21.98 -7.67
C ARG A 564 25.83 22.46 -8.61
N VAL A 565 25.46 22.88 -9.81
CA VAL A 565 26.37 23.53 -10.77
C VAL A 565 26.76 24.91 -10.23
N VAL A 566 28.04 25.09 -9.91
CA VAL A 566 28.58 26.34 -9.34
C VAL A 566 29.30 27.21 -10.37
N ALA A 567 29.62 26.65 -11.55
CA ALA A 567 30.11 27.41 -12.71
C ALA A 567 29.73 26.69 -14.01
N ILE A 568 29.44 27.48 -15.05
CA ILE A 568 29.27 27.02 -16.43
C ILE A 568 30.21 27.87 -17.30
N THR A 569 31.01 27.21 -18.13
CA THR A 569 31.98 27.84 -19.03
C THR A 569 31.78 27.30 -20.44
N THR A 570 31.62 28.17 -21.44
CA THR A 570 31.41 27.76 -22.84
C THR A 570 32.67 27.13 -23.45
N PHE A 571 32.49 26.17 -24.36
CA PHE A 571 33.59 25.51 -25.07
C PHE A 571 33.24 25.29 -26.56
N PRO A 572 34.17 25.58 -27.51
CA PRO A 572 35.40 26.34 -27.31
C PRO A 572 35.10 27.83 -27.09
N GLY A 573 35.75 28.47 -26.12
CA GLY A 573 35.57 29.91 -25.86
C GLY A 573 35.96 30.39 -24.46
N GLY A 574 35.77 29.56 -23.43
CA GLY A 574 36.23 29.85 -22.07
C GLY A 574 35.43 30.92 -21.31
N GLN A 575 34.32 31.42 -21.86
CA GLN A 575 33.51 32.44 -21.19
C GLN A 575 32.60 31.82 -20.11
N ARG A 576 32.63 32.38 -18.90
CA ARG A 576 31.68 32.02 -17.84
C ARG A 576 30.28 32.57 -18.18
N CYS A 577 29.24 31.76 -18.00
CA CYS A 577 27.85 32.13 -18.27
C CYS A 577 26.93 31.68 -17.12
N GLN A 578 25.78 32.35 -16.97
CA GLN A 578 24.75 31.93 -16.00
C GLN A 578 23.76 30.90 -16.56
N ARG A 579 23.63 30.82 -17.88
CA ARG A 579 22.86 29.80 -18.59
C ARG A 579 23.58 29.39 -19.87
N ALA A 580 23.41 28.14 -20.27
CA ALA A 580 23.82 27.58 -21.54
C ALA A 580 22.66 26.77 -22.13
N ALA A 581 22.48 26.88 -23.45
CA ALA A 581 21.36 26.27 -24.17
C ALA A 581 21.67 24.84 -24.65
N ALA A 582 20.63 24.07 -24.93
CA ALA A 582 20.76 22.78 -25.62
C ALA A 582 21.60 22.88 -26.91
N GLY A 583 22.39 21.85 -27.19
CA GLY A 583 23.35 21.78 -28.28
C GLY A 583 24.73 22.38 -27.96
N GLN A 584 24.85 23.29 -26.99
CA GLN A 584 26.13 23.91 -26.63
C GLN A 584 27.06 22.92 -25.92
N MET A 585 28.37 23.06 -26.12
CA MET A 585 29.38 22.36 -25.31
C MET A 585 29.88 23.27 -24.19
N VAL A 586 29.93 22.72 -22.98
CA VAL A 586 30.30 23.46 -21.77
C VAL A 586 31.26 22.66 -20.90
N VAL A 587 32.05 23.36 -20.10
CA VAL A 587 32.71 22.82 -18.91
C VAL A 587 31.93 23.29 -17.70
N ILE A 588 31.50 22.36 -16.84
CA ILE A 588 30.78 22.66 -15.60
C ILE A 588 31.62 22.28 -14.37
N ALA A 589 31.42 23.02 -13.27
CA ALA A 589 31.97 22.71 -11.96
C ALA A 589 30.85 22.46 -10.94
N LEU A 590 31.10 21.59 -9.96
CA LEU A 590 30.11 21.15 -8.96
C LEU A 590 30.52 21.56 -7.55
N GLY A 591 29.55 21.99 -6.75
CA GLY A 591 29.81 22.49 -5.40
C GLY A 591 30.02 21.40 -4.35
N ARG A 592 28.99 20.59 -4.08
CA ARG A 592 29.05 19.48 -3.12
C ARG A 592 29.53 18.19 -3.79
N TRP A 593 30.34 17.41 -3.09
CA TRP A 593 30.86 16.10 -3.53
C TRP A 593 30.91 15.11 -2.35
N PRO A 594 30.68 13.80 -2.57
CA PRO A 594 30.80 12.80 -1.52
C PRO A 594 32.24 12.64 -1.02
N ALA A 595 32.39 12.42 0.29
CA ALA A 595 33.70 12.18 0.93
C ALA A 595 34.32 10.81 0.60
N THR A 596 33.53 9.87 0.06
CA THR A 596 34.02 8.59 -0.46
C THR A 596 34.54 8.77 -1.89
N PRO A 597 35.73 8.24 -2.26
CA PRO A 597 36.25 8.36 -3.62
C PRO A 597 35.34 7.65 -4.63
N VAL A 598 34.95 8.34 -5.72
CA VAL A 598 34.15 7.76 -6.81
C VAL A 598 34.88 7.88 -8.15
N THR A 599 34.74 6.86 -9.01
CA THR A 599 35.38 6.82 -10.33
C THR A 599 34.46 7.44 -11.39
N ILE A 600 34.89 8.52 -12.02
CA ILE A 600 34.18 9.14 -13.16
C ILE A 600 34.94 8.81 -14.47
N ARG A 601 34.19 8.54 -15.54
CA ARG A 601 34.72 8.16 -16.87
C ARG A 601 34.03 8.98 -17.96
N PRO A 602 34.72 9.31 -19.06
CA PRO A 602 34.05 9.71 -20.31
C PRO A 602 33.00 8.68 -20.73
N GLY A 603 31.94 9.13 -21.41
CA GLY A 603 30.79 8.32 -21.80
C GLY A 603 29.71 8.15 -20.71
N MET A 604 29.99 8.49 -19.45
CA MET A 604 28.96 8.46 -18.40
C MET A 604 27.87 9.49 -18.68
N ALA A 605 26.61 9.08 -18.53
CA ALA A 605 25.46 9.95 -18.73
C ALA A 605 25.24 10.91 -17.54
N VAL A 606 24.92 12.15 -17.86
CA VAL A 606 24.63 13.24 -16.94
C VAL A 606 23.19 13.71 -17.14
N PHE A 607 22.54 14.04 -16.03
CA PHE A 607 21.13 14.38 -15.97
C PHE A 607 20.94 15.63 -15.09
N LYS A 608 20.01 16.50 -15.44
CA LYS A 608 19.60 17.67 -14.67
C LYS A 608 18.48 17.27 -13.72
N THR A 609 18.73 17.32 -12.41
CA THR A 609 17.81 16.82 -11.38
C THR A 609 16.71 17.81 -11.01
N ASP A 610 16.90 19.07 -11.36
CA ASP A 610 16.01 20.16 -11.02
C ASP A 610 15.17 20.53 -12.23
N ASP A 611 13.85 20.41 -12.11
CA ASP A 611 12.91 20.69 -13.20
C ASP A 611 12.59 22.20 -13.28
N SER A 612 13.65 23.00 -13.43
CA SER A 612 13.60 24.47 -13.46
C SER A 612 13.07 25.07 -14.77
N SER A 613 12.66 24.22 -15.72
CA SER A 613 12.15 24.60 -17.04
C SER A 613 10.63 24.58 -17.19
N ALA A 614 9.89 23.97 -16.27
CA ALA A 614 8.44 24.06 -16.27
C ALA A 614 8.01 25.51 -15.96
N GLN A 615 7.06 26.05 -16.73
CA GLN A 615 6.34 27.23 -16.26
C GLN A 615 5.59 26.85 -14.97
N PRO A 616 5.62 27.69 -13.92
CA PRO A 616 4.85 27.41 -12.72
C PRO A 616 3.38 27.26 -13.10
N PRO A 617 2.64 26.31 -12.50
CA PRO A 617 1.25 26.08 -12.85
C PRO A 617 0.45 27.37 -12.70
N PRO A 618 -0.48 27.64 -13.63
CA PRO A 618 -1.30 28.84 -13.56
C PRO A 618 -2.03 28.90 -12.21
N PRO A 619 -2.18 30.08 -11.60
CA PRO A 619 -3.01 30.21 -10.42
C PRO A 619 -4.43 29.74 -10.76
N PRO A 620 -5.13 29.04 -9.85
CA PRO A 620 -6.51 28.63 -10.09
C PRO A 620 -7.40 29.87 -10.28
N GLU A 621 -8.43 29.73 -11.11
CA GLU A 621 -9.36 30.83 -11.40
C GLU A 621 -10.07 31.30 -10.13
N LYS A 622 -10.06 32.60 -9.87
CA LYS A 622 -10.75 33.18 -8.71
C LYS A 622 -12.25 32.91 -8.74
N MET A 623 -12.82 32.68 -7.56
CA MET A 623 -14.24 32.41 -7.38
C MET A 623 -15.08 33.59 -7.88
N ALA A 624 -15.88 33.34 -8.92
CA ALA A 624 -16.79 34.34 -9.48
C ALA A 624 -17.91 34.67 -8.48
N ILE A 625 -18.04 35.95 -8.11
CA ILE A 625 -19.12 36.44 -7.25
C ILE A 625 -19.98 37.48 -7.97
N ALA A 626 -21.25 37.55 -7.59
CA ALA A 626 -22.16 38.63 -7.96
C ALA A 626 -22.26 39.62 -6.79
N VAL A 627 -22.20 40.92 -7.08
CA VAL A 627 -22.26 41.99 -6.08
C VAL A 627 -23.33 43.01 -6.48
N GLN A 628 -24.16 43.41 -5.52
CA GLN A 628 -25.16 44.45 -5.65
C GLN A 628 -24.85 45.58 -4.66
N VAL A 629 -24.96 46.82 -5.11
CA VAL A 629 -24.71 48.02 -4.31
C VAL A 629 -25.97 48.89 -4.39
N ARG A 630 -26.54 49.24 -3.25
CA ARG A 630 -27.70 50.14 -3.16
C ARG A 630 -27.36 51.37 -2.33
N ALA A 631 -27.46 52.54 -2.95
CA ALA A 631 -27.16 53.84 -2.36
C ALA A 631 -28.35 54.78 -2.55
N VAL A 632 -29.13 54.99 -1.49
CA VAL A 632 -30.35 55.83 -1.50
C VAL A 632 -30.15 57.03 -0.60
N ALA A 633 -30.42 58.24 -1.09
CA ALA A 633 -30.39 59.42 -0.24
C ALA A 633 -31.44 59.32 0.90
N GLY A 634 -31.02 59.58 2.13
CA GLY A 634 -31.81 59.34 3.34
C GLY A 634 -31.80 57.89 3.85
N GLY A 635 -31.24 56.94 3.10
CA GLY A 635 -31.10 55.52 3.48
C GLY A 635 -29.63 55.10 3.67
N PRO A 636 -29.37 53.92 4.25
CA PRO A 636 -28.01 53.40 4.40
C PRO A 636 -27.41 52.99 3.04
N LEU A 637 -26.07 53.06 2.94
CA LEU A 637 -25.33 52.40 1.87
C LEU A 637 -25.29 50.90 2.15
N THR A 638 -25.81 50.08 1.23
CA THR A 638 -25.85 48.62 1.37
C THR A 638 -25.05 47.95 0.27
N LEU A 639 -24.19 46.99 0.64
CA LEU A 639 -23.48 46.11 -0.27
C LEU A 639 -23.89 44.66 0.02
N THR A 640 -24.38 43.96 -1.00
CA THR A 640 -24.75 42.54 -0.95
C THR A 640 -23.89 41.75 -1.92
N ALA A 641 -23.42 40.57 -1.54
CA ALA A 641 -22.69 39.67 -2.43
C ALA A 641 -23.12 38.21 -2.27
N GLN A 642 -23.11 37.48 -3.38
CA GLN A 642 -23.45 36.06 -3.46
C GLN A 642 -22.31 35.24 -4.06
N LEU A 643 -22.07 34.08 -3.46
CA LEU A 643 -21.16 33.02 -3.91
C LEU A 643 -21.85 32.12 -4.95
N PRO A 644 -21.11 31.30 -5.73
CA PRO A 644 -21.68 30.39 -6.73
C PRO A 644 -22.69 29.36 -6.19
N ASP A 645 -22.63 29.06 -4.89
CA ASP A 645 -23.53 28.11 -4.21
C ASP A 645 -24.79 28.77 -3.62
N GLY A 646 -25.02 30.06 -3.91
CA GLY A 646 -26.17 30.83 -3.44
C GLY A 646 -26.03 31.39 -2.02
N ARG A 647 -24.99 31.01 -1.25
CA ARG A 647 -24.69 31.63 0.05
C ARG A 647 -24.14 33.03 -0.19
N GLY A 648 -24.31 33.94 0.78
CA GLY A 648 -23.94 35.33 0.59
C GLY A 648 -23.84 36.13 1.88
N ALA A 649 -23.54 37.41 1.72
CA ALA A 649 -23.39 38.38 2.80
C ALA A 649 -24.00 39.72 2.41
N CYS A 650 -24.51 40.46 3.39
CA CYS A 650 -25.03 41.81 3.23
C CYS A 650 -24.46 42.68 4.35
N VAL A 651 -23.95 43.87 4.00
CA VAL A 651 -23.44 44.86 4.95
C VAL A 651 -24.04 46.22 4.63
N SER A 652 -24.35 47.00 5.68
CA SER A 652 -25.00 48.30 5.57
C SER A 652 -24.32 49.33 6.45
N SER A 653 -24.28 50.60 6.03
CA SER A 653 -23.82 51.69 6.90
C SER A 653 -24.80 51.92 8.06
N SER A 654 -24.24 52.27 9.24
CA SER A 654 -25.02 52.68 10.42
C SER A 654 -25.66 54.05 10.26
N GLU A 655 -25.05 54.92 9.45
CA GLU A 655 -25.52 56.28 9.16
C GLU A 655 -26.15 56.34 7.76
N PRO A 656 -27.24 57.11 7.57
CA PRO A 656 -27.85 57.30 6.26
C PRO A 656 -27.02 58.23 5.36
N LEU A 657 -27.11 58.00 4.04
CA LEU A 657 -26.46 58.83 3.04
C LEU A 657 -27.15 60.19 2.91
N VAL A 658 -26.39 61.28 2.99
CA VAL A 658 -26.91 62.65 2.83
C VAL A 658 -27.01 63.00 1.35
N SER A 659 -28.05 63.74 0.94
CA SER A 659 -28.17 64.27 -0.43
C SER A 659 -27.02 65.23 -0.76
N ALA A 660 -26.42 65.10 -1.94
CA ALA A 660 -25.24 65.88 -2.31
C ALA A 660 -25.59 67.34 -2.68
N SER A 661 -24.93 68.30 -2.01
CA SER A 661 -25.22 69.74 -2.15
C SER A 661 -24.43 70.48 -3.25
N ARG A 662 -23.41 69.85 -3.86
CA ARG A 662 -22.59 70.46 -4.94
C ARG A 662 -22.15 69.51 -6.05
N ARG A 663 -21.90 68.22 -5.75
CA ARG A 663 -21.61 67.15 -6.73
C ARG A 663 -22.13 65.81 -6.19
N PRO A 664 -23.11 65.15 -6.86
CA PRO A 664 -23.46 63.77 -6.57
C PRO A 664 -22.27 62.83 -6.73
N THR A 665 -22.24 61.70 -6.03
CA THR A 665 -21.21 60.68 -6.28
C THR A 665 -21.55 59.88 -7.53
N ASP A 666 -20.60 59.86 -8.46
CA ASP A 666 -20.67 59.07 -9.69
C ASP A 666 -20.71 57.55 -9.40
N SER A 667 -21.58 56.85 -10.12
CA SER A 667 -21.78 55.40 -9.99
C SER A 667 -20.58 54.58 -10.48
N GLU A 668 -19.83 55.06 -11.48
CA GLU A 668 -18.60 54.39 -11.94
C GLU A 668 -17.53 54.42 -10.84
N SER A 669 -17.37 55.54 -10.15
CA SER A 669 -16.46 55.71 -9.02
C SER A 669 -16.80 54.77 -7.85
N VAL A 670 -18.09 54.55 -7.55
CA VAL A 670 -18.54 53.56 -6.57
C VAL A 670 -18.24 52.14 -7.06
N ALA A 671 -18.58 51.82 -8.31
CA ALA A 671 -18.31 50.51 -8.91
C ALA A 671 -16.82 50.16 -8.90
N ALA A 672 -15.96 51.10 -9.29
CA ALA A 672 -14.51 50.96 -9.31
C ALA A 672 -13.90 50.84 -7.91
N ALA A 673 -14.55 51.35 -6.86
CA ALA A 673 -14.13 51.17 -5.47
C ALA A 673 -14.57 49.81 -4.88
N VAL A 674 -15.76 49.33 -5.24
CA VAL A 674 -16.30 48.02 -4.83
C VAL A 674 -15.54 46.88 -5.49
N SER A 675 -15.23 46.97 -6.79
CA SER A 675 -14.54 45.90 -7.56
C SER A 675 -13.10 45.60 -7.11
N ARG A 676 -12.51 46.36 -6.19
CA ARG A 676 -11.11 46.19 -5.73
C ARG A 676 -10.99 45.07 -4.70
N PHE A 677 -11.19 43.83 -5.14
CA PHE A 677 -11.06 42.64 -4.29
C PHE A 677 -9.60 42.17 -4.08
N GLY A 678 -8.62 42.75 -4.79
CA GLY A 678 -7.18 42.57 -4.49
C GLY A 678 -6.72 41.11 -4.48
N ASP A 679 -5.96 40.70 -3.47
CA ASP A 679 -5.43 39.34 -3.31
C ASP A 679 -6.43 38.33 -2.72
N THR A 680 -7.70 38.72 -2.52
CA THR A 680 -8.74 37.78 -2.07
C THR A 680 -9.05 36.72 -3.14
N PRO A 681 -9.61 35.55 -2.76
CA PRO A 681 -9.98 34.50 -3.71
C PRO A 681 -11.16 34.85 -4.63
N PHE A 682 -11.72 36.05 -4.53
CA PHE A 682 -12.93 36.46 -5.25
C PHE A 682 -12.62 37.29 -6.51
N ALA A 683 -13.43 37.10 -7.55
CA ALA A 683 -13.50 37.95 -8.72
C ALA A 683 -14.95 38.38 -8.95
N VAL A 684 -15.19 39.69 -9.06
CA VAL A 684 -16.54 40.23 -9.34
C VAL A 684 -16.87 39.99 -10.81
N ARG A 685 -17.82 39.08 -11.08
CA ARG A 685 -18.25 38.73 -12.45
C ARG A 685 -19.53 39.48 -12.86
N ARG A 686 -20.35 39.89 -11.89
CA ARG A 686 -21.53 40.73 -12.08
C ARG A 686 -21.54 41.79 -10.97
N LEU A 687 -21.68 43.06 -11.35
CA LEU A 687 -21.79 44.18 -10.43
C LEU A 687 -22.99 45.03 -10.85
N GLU A 688 -23.90 45.26 -9.90
CA GLU A 688 -25.07 46.12 -10.10
C GLU A 688 -25.01 47.25 -9.09
N VAL A 689 -25.15 48.50 -9.55
CA VAL A 689 -25.12 49.68 -8.71
C VAL A 689 -26.41 50.47 -8.91
N GLN A 690 -27.22 50.56 -7.86
CA GLN A 690 -28.46 51.32 -7.81
C GLN A 690 -28.23 52.58 -6.98
N VAL A 691 -28.43 53.75 -7.60
CA VAL A 691 -28.27 55.07 -6.96
C VAL A 691 -29.58 55.84 -7.09
N GLU A 692 -30.17 56.21 -5.96
CA GLU A 692 -31.48 56.90 -5.89
C GLU A 692 -31.34 58.21 -5.08
N GLY A 693 -31.83 59.33 -5.62
CA GLY A 693 -31.91 60.61 -4.88
C GLY A 693 -30.60 61.42 -4.77
N SER A 694 -29.59 61.14 -5.60
CA SER A 694 -28.31 61.88 -5.64
C SER A 694 -27.54 61.95 -4.29
N PRO A 695 -27.25 60.80 -3.64
CA PRO A 695 -26.50 60.77 -2.38
C PRO A 695 -25.02 61.16 -2.55
N LEU A 696 -24.44 61.67 -1.47
CA LEU A 696 -23.00 61.78 -1.27
C LEU A 696 -22.49 60.47 -0.63
N VAL A 697 -21.68 59.71 -1.38
CA VAL A 697 -21.13 58.41 -0.95
C VAL A 697 -19.61 58.52 -0.73
N PRO A 698 -19.12 58.57 0.53
CA PRO A 698 -17.69 58.64 0.80
C PRO A 698 -16.96 57.36 0.40
N LEU A 699 -15.88 57.47 -0.40
CA LEU A 699 -15.05 56.32 -0.78
C LEU A 699 -14.42 55.61 0.43
N SER A 700 -14.23 56.29 1.56
CA SER A 700 -13.80 55.70 2.82
C SER A 700 -14.84 54.76 3.43
N LEU A 701 -16.14 55.09 3.30
CA LEU A 701 -17.25 54.24 3.73
C LEU A 701 -17.38 53.00 2.82
N VAL A 702 -17.31 53.20 1.50
CA VAL A 702 -17.32 52.09 0.52
C VAL A 702 -16.17 51.11 0.78
N ASN A 703 -14.95 51.62 1.04
CA ASN A 703 -13.80 50.77 1.35
C ASN A 703 -13.91 50.06 2.72
N ARG A 704 -14.61 50.65 3.69
CA ARG A 704 -14.88 50.03 4.99
C ARG A 704 -15.85 48.86 4.82
N LEU A 705 -17.04 49.12 4.27
CA LEU A 705 -18.06 48.11 4.00
C LEU A 705 -17.53 47.00 3.08
N ARG A 706 -16.72 47.31 2.06
CA ARG A 706 -16.06 46.30 1.22
C ARG A 706 -15.14 45.36 2.02
N ARG A 707 -14.38 45.87 3.00
CA ARG A 707 -13.52 45.03 3.85
C ARG A 707 -14.35 44.16 4.79
N GLU A 708 -15.42 44.70 5.37
CA GLU A 708 -16.37 43.96 6.21
C GLU A 708 -17.08 42.85 5.41
N LEU A 709 -17.56 43.16 4.21
CA LEU A 709 -18.15 42.20 3.28
C LEU A 709 -17.17 41.08 2.92
N ILE A 710 -15.91 41.43 2.58
CA ILE A 710 -14.85 40.43 2.31
C ILE A 710 -14.63 39.53 3.53
N ALA A 711 -14.56 40.08 4.74
CA ALA A 711 -14.36 39.30 5.95
C ALA A 711 -15.51 38.30 6.18
N ILE A 712 -16.76 38.73 6.01
CA ILE A 712 -17.93 37.85 6.13
C ILE A 712 -17.93 36.79 5.02
N LEU A 713 -17.64 37.15 3.76
CA LEU A 713 -17.56 36.19 2.65
C LEU A 713 -16.46 35.14 2.86
N LEU A 714 -15.34 35.49 3.50
CA LEU A 714 -14.24 34.56 3.83
C LEU A 714 -14.62 33.52 4.89
N GLU A 715 -15.60 33.82 5.76
CA GLU A 715 -16.19 32.85 6.68
C GLU A 715 -17.34 32.08 6.00
N VAL A 716 -18.27 32.77 5.33
CA VAL A 716 -19.42 32.16 4.63
C VAL A 716 -19.00 31.15 3.56
N ARG A 717 -17.83 31.30 2.92
CA ARG A 717 -17.32 30.31 1.95
C ARG A 717 -16.99 28.95 2.59
N LYS A 718 -16.63 28.89 3.87
CA LYS A 718 -16.27 27.62 4.56
C LYS A 718 -17.49 26.70 4.49
N PRO A 719 -17.35 25.41 4.13
CA PRO A 719 -18.49 24.51 4.09
C PRO A 719 -19.10 24.37 5.50
N PRO A 720 -20.43 24.16 5.61
CA PRO A 720 -21.05 23.86 6.89
C PRO A 720 -20.46 22.57 7.47
N GLY A 721 -20.26 22.57 8.79
CA GLY A 721 -19.82 21.38 9.51
C GLY A 721 -20.86 20.25 9.46
N ARG A 722 -20.38 19.02 9.59
CA ARG A 722 -21.22 17.82 9.71
C ARG A 722 -21.65 17.60 11.16
N PRO A 723 -22.88 17.11 11.42
CA PRO A 723 -23.30 16.79 12.78
C PRO A 723 -22.44 15.69 13.38
N THR A 724 -21.91 15.93 14.59
CA THR A 724 -21.18 14.95 15.39
C THR A 724 -21.97 14.56 16.65
N CYS A 725 -21.71 13.39 17.24
CA CYS A 725 -22.26 13.05 18.54
C CYS A 725 -21.64 13.96 19.63
N PRO A 726 -22.41 14.51 20.59
CA PRO A 726 -21.90 15.53 21.51
C PRO A 726 -20.81 14.99 22.44
N GLU A 727 -20.97 13.78 22.95
CA GLU A 727 -20.02 13.09 23.82
C GLU A 727 -19.10 12.14 23.04
N SER A 728 -18.01 11.67 23.66
CA SER A 728 -17.15 10.64 23.06
C SER A 728 -17.86 9.28 23.03
N PRO A 729 -17.96 8.61 21.86
CA PRO A 729 -18.54 7.27 21.77
C PRO A 729 -17.54 6.16 22.13
N LEU A 730 -16.27 6.49 22.42
CA LEU A 730 -15.23 5.51 22.69
C LEU A 730 -15.53 4.61 23.91
N PRO A 731 -16.02 5.10 25.07
CA PRO A 731 -16.39 4.24 26.20
C PRO A 731 -17.49 3.25 25.81
N GLU A 732 -18.46 3.67 25.00
CA GLU A 732 -19.54 2.82 24.52
C GLU A 732 -19.05 1.73 23.56
N LEU A 733 -18.16 2.10 22.63
CA LEU A 733 -17.54 1.15 21.71
C LEU A 733 -16.70 0.10 22.45
N ARG A 734 -15.96 0.50 23.48
CA ARG A 734 -15.22 -0.42 24.36
C ARG A 734 -16.14 -1.31 25.19
N ARG A 735 -17.20 -0.76 25.77
CA ARG A 735 -18.20 -1.55 26.52
C ARG A 735 -18.88 -2.59 25.63
N LYS A 736 -19.28 -2.22 24.41
CA LYS A 736 -19.83 -3.14 23.41
C LYS A 736 -18.82 -4.21 23.00
N ALA A 737 -17.55 -3.83 22.77
CA ALA A 737 -16.47 -4.78 22.50
C ALA A 737 -16.31 -5.82 23.62
N GLN A 738 -16.39 -5.42 24.90
CA GLN A 738 -16.36 -6.35 26.03
C GLN A 738 -17.62 -7.23 26.12
N GLN A 739 -18.81 -6.64 25.94
CA GLN A 739 -20.11 -7.31 26.10
C GLN A 739 -20.39 -8.36 25.02
N THR A 740 -20.10 -8.07 23.75
CA THR A 740 -20.24 -9.00 22.62
C THR A 740 -19.41 -10.27 22.80
N LEU A 741 -18.38 -10.22 23.66
CA LEU A 741 -17.44 -11.30 23.92
C LEU A 741 -17.73 -12.06 25.23
N GLY A 742 -18.87 -11.81 25.87
CA GLY A 742 -19.41 -12.68 26.93
C GLY A 742 -18.88 -12.44 28.35
N ARG A 743 -18.18 -11.33 28.63
CA ARG A 743 -17.81 -10.96 30.01
C ARG A 743 -18.93 -10.16 30.70
N THR A 744 -19.70 -10.84 31.54
CA THR A 744 -20.57 -10.20 32.54
C THR A 744 -19.79 -9.98 33.84
N GLY A 745 -19.44 -8.73 34.16
CA GLY A 745 -18.95 -8.34 35.49
C GLY A 745 -17.62 -7.54 35.49
N PRO A 746 -17.47 -6.53 36.36
CA PRO A 746 -16.19 -5.88 36.63
C PRO A 746 -15.23 -6.84 37.36
N ALA A 747 -13.93 -6.56 37.31
CA ALA A 747 -12.88 -7.43 37.84
C ALA A 747 -12.61 -7.21 39.35
N ASP A 748 -13.65 -6.90 40.12
CA ASP A 748 -13.58 -6.63 41.56
C ASP A 748 -14.03 -7.84 42.36
N ASP A 749 -13.20 -8.87 42.38
CA ASP A 749 -13.04 -9.76 43.54
C ASP A 749 -11.76 -10.59 43.38
N ALA A 750 -10.62 -10.00 43.76
CA ALA A 750 -9.36 -10.72 43.97
C ALA A 750 -9.40 -11.52 45.28
N GLY A 751 -10.48 -12.28 45.49
CA GLY A 751 -10.68 -13.19 46.61
C GLY A 751 -9.81 -14.44 46.44
N GLN A 752 -9.07 -14.78 47.49
CA GLN A 752 -8.19 -15.94 47.52
C GLN A 752 -8.98 -17.24 47.31
N SER A 753 -8.85 -17.85 46.13
CA SER A 753 -9.26 -19.24 45.89
C SER A 753 -8.10 -20.01 45.28
N SER A 754 -7.95 -21.26 45.74
CA SER A 754 -6.72 -22.03 45.63
C SER A 754 -6.54 -22.74 44.29
N ASP A 755 -5.30 -22.64 43.82
CA ASP A 755 -4.60 -23.47 42.83
C ASP A 755 -5.28 -24.78 42.41
N SER A 756 -6.20 -24.70 41.45
CA SER A 756 -6.69 -25.85 40.68
C SER A 756 -7.23 -25.40 39.31
N GLY A 757 -6.45 -25.64 38.25
CA GLY A 757 -6.92 -25.50 36.86
C GLY A 757 -6.52 -24.25 36.08
N ARG A 758 -5.36 -23.64 36.33
CA ARG A 758 -4.78 -22.67 35.36
C ARG A 758 -4.55 -23.37 34.02
N ASN A 759 -5.35 -23.02 33.01
CA ASN A 759 -5.29 -23.61 31.68
C ASN A 759 -3.90 -23.34 31.05
N ARG A 760 -3.12 -24.39 30.79
CA ARG A 760 -1.72 -24.28 30.36
C ARG A 760 -1.64 -23.62 28.98
N PRO A 761 -0.79 -22.59 28.76
CA PRO A 761 -0.72 -21.90 27.47
C PRO A 761 -0.48 -22.84 26.29
N SER A 762 -1.30 -22.73 25.23
CA SER A 762 -1.05 -23.44 23.98
C SER A 762 0.15 -22.83 23.25
N LEU A 763 0.99 -23.69 22.68
CA LEU A 763 2.11 -23.31 21.83
C LEU A 763 1.91 -24.01 20.49
N VAL A 764 1.69 -23.22 19.45
CA VAL A 764 1.29 -23.68 18.12
C VAL A 764 2.38 -23.36 17.11
N VAL A 765 2.66 -24.29 16.20
CA VAL A 765 3.71 -24.13 15.18
C VAL A 765 3.06 -24.00 13.81
N LEU A 766 3.45 -22.98 13.06
CA LEU A 766 3.11 -22.84 11.64
C LEU A 766 4.18 -23.53 10.80
N CYS A 767 3.78 -24.64 10.17
CA CYS A 767 4.62 -25.51 9.35
C CYS A 767 4.44 -25.20 7.86
N ARG A 768 5.56 -25.04 7.13
CA ARG A 768 5.61 -24.75 5.69
C ARG A 768 6.18 -25.90 4.84
N SER A 769 6.41 -27.05 5.47
CA SER A 769 6.77 -28.31 4.79
C SER A 769 6.26 -29.52 5.59
N ILE A 770 6.25 -30.71 4.97
CA ILE A 770 5.82 -31.95 5.62
C ILE A 770 6.79 -32.37 6.72
N GLU A 771 8.09 -32.14 6.54
CA GLU A 771 9.12 -32.40 7.54
C GLU A 771 8.87 -31.55 8.79
N GLN A 772 8.44 -30.29 8.63
CA GLN A 772 8.05 -29.42 9.75
C GLN A 772 6.79 -29.91 10.47
N VAL A 773 5.80 -30.46 9.76
CA VAL A 773 4.61 -31.09 10.37
C VAL A 773 5.03 -32.31 11.19
N ALA A 774 5.79 -33.25 10.59
CA ALA A 774 6.26 -34.46 11.27
C ALA A 774 7.11 -34.15 12.51
N ALA A 775 8.15 -33.32 12.37
CA ALA A 775 9.03 -32.96 13.48
C ALA A 775 8.31 -32.19 14.61
N THR A 776 7.26 -31.42 14.29
CA THR A 776 6.42 -30.76 15.31
C THR A 776 5.61 -31.78 16.10
N ILE A 777 5.03 -32.78 15.44
CA ILE A 777 4.29 -33.88 16.08
C ILE A 777 5.23 -34.71 16.96
N GLU A 778 6.40 -35.09 16.44
CA GLU A 778 7.45 -35.82 17.17
C GLU A 778 7.95 -35.05 18.41
N ALA A 779 8.05 -33.71 18.32
CA ALA A 779 8.36 -32.83 19.45
C ALA A 779 7.19 -32.66 20.45
N GLY A 780 6.10 -33.42 20.30
CA GLY A 780 4.93 -33.39 21.19
C GLY A 780 3.92 -32.26 20.90
N GLY A 781 4.01 -31.63 19.72
CA GLY A 781 3.07 -30.62 19.27
C GLY A 781 1.69 -31.20 18.97
N ARG A 782 0.69 -30.81 19.76
CA ARG A 782 -0.71 -31.28 19.62
C ARG A 782 -1.62 -30.34 18.82
N GLU A 783 -1.10 -29.17 18.45
CA GLU A 783 -1.84 -28.17 17.68
C GLU A 783 -0.88 -27.48 16.70
N LEU A 784 -1.25 -27.49 15.41
CA LEU A 784 -0.42 -27.03 14.30
C LEU A 784 -1.22 -26.11 13.36
N ILE A 785 -0.50 -25.24 12.65
CA ILE A 785 -1.02 -24.52 11.49
C ILE A 785 -0.22 -24.96 10.26
N VAL A 786 -0.90 -25.28 9.17
CA VAL A 786 -0.31 -25.82 7.95
C VAL A 786 -0.40 -24.78 6.83
N ASP A 787 0.72 -24.46 6.18
CA ASP A 787 0.88 -23.40 5.16
C ASP A 787 1.77 -23.92 4.00
N LEU A 788 1.28 -24.94 3.29
CA LEU A 788 2.05 -25.70 2.29
C LEU A 788 1.88 -25.15 0.87
N ARG A 789 2.96 -25.18 0.08
CA ARG A 789 2.95 -24.67 -1.31
C ARG A 789 2.32 -25.64 -2.32
N ASP A 790 2.55 -26.95 -2.18
CA ASP A 790 2.02 -27.92 -3.13
C ASP A 790 0.68 -28.48 -2.68
N THR A 791 -0.27 -28.60 -3.61
CA THR A 791 -1.63 -29.10 -3.31
C THR A 791 -1.63 -30.58 -2.93
N THR A 792 -0.63 -31.35 -3.36
CA THR A 792 -0.42 -32.76 -2.98
C THR A 792 -0.12 -32.92 -1.50
N ASP A 793 0.66 -31.99 -0.94
CA ASP A 793 1.25 -32.12 0.39
C ASP A 793 0.17 -31.93 1.48
N TRP A 794 -0.88 -31.15 1.20
CA TRP A 794 -1.99 -30.94 2.14
C TRP A 794 -2.70 -32.24 2.54
N VAL A 795 -2.84 -33.20 1.62
CA VAL A 795 -3.41 -34.53 1.93
C VAL A 795 -2.47 -35.35 2.82
N GLN A 796 -1.16 -35.22 2.62
CA GLN A 796 -0.18 -35.88 3.49
C GLN A 796 -0.15 -35.26 4.89
N ALA A 797 -0.24 -33.93 5.00
CA ALA A 797 -0.29 -33.23 6.29
C ALA A 797 -1.58 -33.53 7.06
N GLU A 798 -2.73 -33.52 6.39
CA GLU A 798 -4.02 -33.95 6.97
C GLU A 798 -3.91 -35.37 7.55
N ARG A 799 -3.39 -36.32 6.78
CA ARG A 799 -3.19 -37.70 7.22
C ARG A 799 -2.28 -37.79 8.45
N LEU A 800 -1.14 -37.11 8.45
CA LEU A 800 -0.20 -37.09 9.58
C LEU A 800 -0.87 -36.54 10.85
N CYS A 801 -1.54 -35.39 10.75
CA CYS A 801 -2.25 -34.77 11.86
C CYS A 801 -3.35 -35.70 12.41
N ARG A 802 -4.17 -36.31 11.55
CA ARG A 802 -5.22 -37.26 11.98
C ARG A 802 -4.65 -38.52 12.63
N GLN A 803 -3.60 -39.12 12.06
CA GLN A 803 -2.96 -40.32 12.62
C GLN A 803 -2.32 -40.07 13.99
N SER A 804 -1.87 -38.85 14.26
CA SER A 804 -1.27 -38.45 15.53
C SER A 804 -2.23 -37.77 16.50
N HIS A 805 -3.53 -37.71 16.16
CA HIS A 805 -4.57 -36.99 16.91
C HIS A 805 -4.22 -35.52 17.22
N ALA A 806 -3.45 -34.88 16.35
CA ALA A 806 -3.06 -33.49 16.47
C ALA A 806 -4.09 -32.59 15.77
N ARG A 807 -4.54 -31.54 16.47
CA ARG A 807 -5.44 -30.54 15.88
C ARG A 807 -4.68 -29.72 14.85
N TRP A 808 -5.28 -29.45 13.70
CA TRP A 808 -4.62 -28.71 12.63
C TRP A 808 -5.51 -27.65 12.01
N MET A 809 -4.90 -26.49 11.72
CA MET A 809 -5.58 -25.39 11.03
C MET A 809 -4.95 -25.15 9.65
N ALA A 810 -5.78 -24.93 8.63
CA ALA A 810 -5.31 -24.59 7.29
C ALA A 810 -5.05 -23.09 7.16
N ALA A 811 -3.85 -22.69 6.71
CA ALA A 811 -3.53 -21.31 6.39
C ALA A 811 -3.84 -21.00 4.91
N VAL A 812 -4.99 -20.38 4.66
CA VAL A 812 -5.41 -19.88 3.33
C VAL A 812 -4.45 -18.79 2.81
N PRO A 813 -4.36 -18.52 1.50
CA PRO A 813 -3.48 -17.47 0.96
C PRO A 813 -3.67 -16.10 1.63
N ARG A 814 -2.59 -15.30 1.71
CA ARG A 814 -2.65 -13.97 2.35
C ARG A 814 -3.47 -12.95 1.56
N ILE A 815 -3.64 -13.16 0.27
CA ILE A 815 -4.44 -12.32 -0.62
C ILE A 815 -5.49 -13.23 -1.27
N HIS A 816 -6.73 -12.74 -1.36
CA HIS A 816 -7.80 -13.37 -2.13
C HIS A 816 -8.16 -12.44 -3.29
N LYS A 817 -7.80 -12.83 -4.51
CA LYS A 817 -8.21 -12.16 -5.76
C LYS A 817 -9.50 -12.78 -6.33
N PRO A 818 -10.17 -12.14 -7.31
CA PRO A 818 -11.37 -12.69 -7.93
C PRO A 818 -11.07 -14.02 -8.63
N GLY A 819 -11.93 -15.02 -8.42
CA GLY A 819 -11.80 -16.37 -8.99
C GLY A 819 -10.97 -17.35 -8.15
N GLU A 820 -10.46 -16.96 -6.98
CA GLU A 820 -9.60 -17.81 -6.15
C GLU A 820 -10.33 -18.60 -5.05
N SER A 821 -11.64 -18.38 -4.89
CA SER A 821 -12.46 -18.98 -3.83
C SER A 821 -12.39 -20.51 -3.82
N LEU A 822 -12.29 -21.13 -5.00
CA LEU A 822 -12.12 -22.59 -5.17
C LEU A 822 -10.90 -23.14 -4.41
N LEU A 823 -9.80 -22.39 -4.31
CA LEU A 823 -8.61 -22.83 -3.56
C LEU A 823 -8.90 -22.94 -2.06
N ILE A 824 -9.71 -22.02 -1.52
CA ILE A 824 -10.14 -22.07 -0.11
C ILE A 824 -11.14 -23.21 0.09
N GLU A 825 -12.10 -23.38 -0.82
CA GLU A 825 -13.06 -24.48 -0.74
C GLU A 825 -12.39 -25.86 -0.74
N ARG A 826 -11.39 -26.09 -1.60
CA ARG A 826 -10.60 -27.33 -1.61
C ARG A 826 -9.84 -27.57 -0.30
N LEU A 827 -9.38 -26.53 0.40
CA LEU A 827 -8.78 -26.67 1.72
C LEU A 827 -9.81 -27.01 2.80
N LEU A 828 -11.05 -26.50 2.68
CA LEU A 828 -12.16 -26.83 3.58
C LEU A 828 -12.68 -28.25 3.37
N GLU A 829 -12.60 -28.80 2.15
CA GLU A 829 -12.93 -30.21 1.84
C GLU A 829 -12.05 -31.22 2.61
N LEU A 830 -10.82 -30.83 3.01
CA LEU A 830 -9.95 -31.65 3.86
C LEU A 830 -10.41 -31.70 5.33
N GLN A 831 -11.44 -30.92 5.70
CA GLN A 831 -12.00 -30.82 7.04
C GLN A 831 -10.95 -30.52 8.14
N PRO A 832 -10.24 -29.37 8.04
CA PRO A 832 -9.35 -28.92 9.11
C PRO A 832 -10.15 -28.55 10.37
N ASP A 833 -9.52 -28.64 11.55
CA ASP A 833 -10.10 -28.21 12.83
C ASP A 833 -10.34 -26.68 12.90
N GLY A 834 -9.73 -25.94 11.97
CA GLY A 834 -9.95 -24.51 11.80
C GLY A 834 -9.19 -23.92 10.61
N VAL A 835 -9.36 -22.62 10.40
CA VAL A 835 -8.66 -21.86 9.35
C VAL A 835 -7.92 -20.68 9.97
N LEU A 836 -6.65 -20.51 9.61
CA LEU A 836 -5.94 -19.24 9.83
C LEU A 836 -6.30 -18.31 8.66
N ALA A 837 -7.30 -17.45 8.85
CA ALA A 837 -7.79 -16.53 7.84
C ALA A 837 -6.86 -15.32 7.73
N ARG A 838 -6.23 -15.17 6.56
CA ARG A 838 -5.27 -14.10 6.24
C ARG A 838 -5.87 -12.96 5.40
N ASN A 839 -7.17 -13.04 5.08
CA ASN A 839 -7.96 -12.06 4.33
C ASN A 839 -9.45 -12.17 4.71
N LEU A 840 -10.25 -11.12 4.47
CA LEU A 840 -11.65 -11.06 4.92
C LEU A 840 -12.57 -12.07 4.21
N ALA A 841 -12.39 -12.31 2.90
CA ALA A 841 -13.17 -13.29 2.16
C ALA A 841 -13.04 -14.69 2.77
N SER A 842 -11.82 -15.10 3.15
CA SER A 842 -11.56 -16.42 3.75
C SER A 842 -12.12 -16.53 5.17
N LEU A 843 -12.13 -15.42 5.93
CA LEU A 843 -12.74 -15.35 7.25
C LEU A 843 -14.24 -15.63 7.15
N ALA A 844 -14.95 -14.87 6.30
CA ALA A 844 -16.39 -15.05 6.12
C ALA A 844 -16.74 -16.41 5.51
N LEU A 845 -15.98 -16.90 4.52
CA LEU A 845 -16.21 -18.21 3.91
C LEU A 845 -16.05 -19.34 4.93
N ALA A 846 -14.95 -19.39 5.69
CA ALA A 846 -14.75 -20.43 6.71
C ALA A 846 -15.80 -20.35 7.84
N ALA A 847 -16.11 -19.14 8.33
CA ALA A 847 -17.14 -18.93 9.35
C ALA A 847 -18.54 -19.38 8.88
N SER A 848 -18.92 -19.08 7.63
CA SER A 848 -20.20 -19.50 7.05
C SER A 848 -20.35 -21.03 6.90
N ARG A 849 -19.23 -21.76 6.84
CA ARG A 849 -19.19 -23.23 6.84
C ARG A 849 -19.12 -23.83 8.25
N GLY A 850 -19.16 -22.99 9.30
CA GLY A 850 -19.07 -23.43 10.70
C GLY A 850 -17.68 -23.90 11.13
N VAL A 851 -16.64 -23.60 10.35
CA VAL A 851 -15.25 -23.95 10.67
C VAL A 851 -14.64 -22.85 11.53
N ALA A 852 -13.95 -23.22 12.62
CA ALA A 852 -13.35 -22.25 13.55
C ALA A 852 -12.28 -21.39 12.85
N VAL A 853 -12.29 -20.07 13.08
CA VAL A 853 -11.39 -19.15 12.37
C VAL A 853 -10.49 -18.39 13.33
N ALA A 854 -9.17 -18.46 13.12
CA ALA A 854 -8.23 -17.51 13.69
C ALA A 854 -7.97 -16.39 12.66
N ALA A 855 -8.25 -15.14 13.02
CA ALA A 855 -7.89 -13.98 12.22
C ALA A 855 -6.38 -13.70 12.36
N ASP A 856 -5.65 -13.73 11.25
CA ASP A 856 -4.19 -13.60 11.25
C ASP A 856 -3.70 -12.15 11.43
N TYR A 857 -2.43 -11.97 11.78
CA TYR A 857 -1.79 -10.64 11.90
C TYR A 857 -1.84 -9.84 10.59
N SER A 858 -2.00 -10.52 9.44
CA SER A 858 -2.18 -9.90 8.12
C SER A 858 -3.51 -9.17 7.95
N LEU A 859 -4.49 -9.40 8.84
CA LEU A 859 -5.69 -8.58 8.98
C LEU A 859 -5.46 -7.31 9.82
N ASN A 860 -4.22 -7.01 10.22
CA ASN A 860 -3.78 -5.70 10.71
C ASN A 860 -4.47 -5.21 12.00
N ALA A 861 -4.92 -6.12 12.88
CA ALA A 861 -5.44 -5.76 14.19
C ALA A 861 -4.34 -5.18 15.11
N VAL A 862 -4.43 -3.89 15.44
CA VAL A 862 -3.50 -3.14 16.33
C VAL A 862 -4.17 -2.56 17.59
N ASN A 863 -5.47 -2.74 17.75
CA ASN A 863 -6.29 -2.23 18.85
C ASN A 863 -7.50 -3.13 19.16
N GLU A 864 -8.09 -2.90 20.32
CA GLU A 864 -9.24 -3.61 20.88
C GLU A 864 -10.49 -3.54 19.99
N LEU A 865 -10.73 -2.40 19.33
CA LEU A 865 -11.94 -2.19 18.52
C LEU A 865 -11.87 -2.95 17.18
N SER A 866 -10.66 -3.06 16.60
CA SER A 866 -10.38 -3.88 15.41
C SER A 866 -10.43 -5.36 15.73
N ALA A 867 -9.88 -5.78 16.88
CA ALA A 867 -9.95 -7.16 17.34
C ALA A 867 -11.40 -7.59 17.58
N ALA A 868 -12.18 -6.80 18.31
CA ALA A 868 -13.61 -7.05 18.52
C ALA A 868 -14.40 -7.11 17.20
N TRP A 869 -14.10 -6.24 16.24
CA TRP A 869 -14.76 -6.27 14.93
C TRP A 869 -14.50 -7.56 14.15
N LEU A 870 -13.28 -8.10 14.22
CA LEU A 870 -12.94 -9.38 13.58
C LEU A 870 -13.67 -10.55 14.24
N ILE A 871 -13.83 -10.54 15.57
CA ILE A 871 -14.68 -11.53 16.26
C ILE A 871 -16.15 -11.38 15.84
N GLU A 872 -16.66 -10.15 15.75
CA GLU A 872 -18.02 -9.84 15.23
C GLU A 872 -18.23 -10.35 13.80
N GLN A 873 -17.17 -10.52 12.99
CA GLN A 873 -17.26 -11.11 11.64
C GLN A 873 -17.21 -12.64 11.62
N GLY A 874 -17.03 -13.30 12.78
CA GLY A 874 -16.98 -14.76 12.90
C GLY A 874 -15.60 -15.34 13.20
N ALA A 875 -14.59 -14.53 13.50
CA ALA A 875 -13.34 -15.06 14.06
C ALA A 875 -13.57 -15.59 15.48
N SER A 876 -13.02 -16.76 15.80
CA SER A 876 -12.96 -17.28 17.18
C SER A 876 -11.76 -16.76 17.96
N MET A 877 -10.78 -16.15 17.29
CA MET A 877 -9.56 -15.60 17.87
C MET A 877 -8.90 -14.59 16.93
N VAL A 878 -8.13 -13.64 17.47
CA VAL A 878 -7.36 -12.65 16.69
C VAL A 878 -5.87 -12.74 17.02
N THR A 879 -5.01 -12.79 16.00
CA THR A 879 -3.57 -12.67 16.14
C THR A 879 -3.18 -11.19 16.11
N ALA A 880 -2.40 -10.71 17.09
CA ALA A 880 -1.93 -9.32 17.08
C ALA A 880 -1.07 -9.01 15.84
N ALA A 881 -1.30 -7.85 15.21
CA ALA A 881 -0.50 -7.40 14.07
C ALA A 881 0.98 -7.24 14.41
N LEU A 882 1.87 -7.41 13.42
CA LEU A 882 3.33 -7.27 13.63
C LEU A 882 3.75 -5.87 14.08
N ASP A 883 2.93 -4.86 13.78
CA ASP A 883 3.07 -3.47 14.20
C ASP A 883 2.75 -3.23 15.70
N ALA A 884 2.05 -4.16 16.36
CA ALA A 884 1.72 -4.06 17.78
C ALA A 884 2.97 -4.22 18.66
N HIS A 885 3.03 -3.47 19.77
CA HIS A 885 4.11 -3.55 20.77
C HIS A 885 3.53 -3.90 22.14
N LEU A 886 4.36 -4.34 23.09
CA LEU A 886 3.87 -4.77 24.41
C LEU A 886 2.98 -3.73 25.10
N GLY A 887 3.39 -2.45 25.07
CA GLY A 887 2.60 -1.37 25.65
C GLY A 887 1.22 -1.18 25.02
N SER A 888 1.00 -1.54 23.74
CA SER A 888 -0.33 -1.53 23.14
C SER A 888 -1.08 -2.80 23.53
N VAL A 889 -0.43 -3.98 23.55
CA VAL A 889 -1.06 -5.24 23.99
C VAL A 889 -1.51 -5.18 25.46
N ASP A 890 -0.72 -4.56 26.34
CA ASP A 890 -1.09 -4.28 27.74
C ASP A 890 -2.38 -3.44 27.83
N GLN A 891 -2.63 -2.52 26.90
CA GLN A 891 -3.85 -1.70 26.82
C GLN A 891 -5.03 -2.43 26.18
N TRP A 892 -4.79 -3.36 25.24
CA TRP A 892 -5.88 -4.17 24.68
C TRP A 892 -6.54 -5.00 25.75
N ILE A 893 -5.76 -5.68 26.60
CA ILE A 893 -6.28 -6.63 27.59
C ILE A 893 -7.09 -5.98 28.73
N GLU A 894 -7.07 -4.64 28.82
CA GLU A 894 -7.98 -3.85 29.68
C GLU A 894 -9.41 -3.76 29.09
N HIS A 895 -9.53 -3.89 27.76
CA HIS A 895 -10.76 -3.66 27.00
C HIS A 895 -11.16 -4.80 26.05
N PHE A 896 -10.36 -5.86 25.95
CA PHE A 896 -10.54 -7.02 25.10
C PHE A 896 -10.15 -8.30 25.87
N PRO A 897 -10.89 -9.41 25.76
CA PRO A 897 -10.55 -10.64 26.46
C PRO A 897 -9.22 -11.24 25.98
N ALA A 898 -8.25 -11.37 26.89
CA ALA A 898 -6.90 -11.86 26.58
C ALA A 898 -6.89 -13.31 26.06
N GLU A 899 -7.90 -14.11 26.43
CA GLU A 899 -8.12 -15.48 25.98
C GLU A 899 -8.47 -15.58 24.48
N LEU A 900 -8.93 -14.48 23.85
CA LEU A 900 -9.23 -14.39 22.41
C LEU A 900 -8.07 -13.79 21.60
N LEU A 901 -6.91 -13.59 22.22
CA LEU A 901 -5.70 -13.04 21.60
C LEU A 901 -4.64 -14.13 21.38
N GLU A 902 -4.08 -14.18 20.17
CA GLU A 902 -2.88 -14.96 19.86
C GLU A 902 -1.67 -14.02 19.67
N MET A 903 -0.52 -14.40 20.24
CA MET A 903 0.75 -13.69 20.07
C MET A 903 1.78 -14.54 19.33
N VAL A 904 2.33 -14.03 18.22
CA VAL A 904 3.47 -14.67 17.54
C VAL A 904 4.76 -14.36 18.31
N LEU A 905 5.33 -15.36 18.98
CA LEU A 905 6.53 -15.20 19.81
C LEU A 905 7.83 -15.35 19.03
N HIS A 906 7.84 -16.16 17.96
CA HIS A 906 9.04 -16.43 17.17
C HIS A 906 8.68 -16.44 15.69
N LEU A 907 9.31 -15.58 14.89
CA LEU A 907 9.13 -15.59 13.43
C LEU A 907 10.32 -14.99 12.68
N HIS A 908 10.55 -15.45 11.47
CA HIS A 908 11.20 -14.61 10.46
C HIS A 908 10.13 -13.65 9.92
N VAL A 909 10.35 -12.34 10.07
CA VAL A 909 9.34 -11.35 9.66
C VAL A 909 9.16 -11.38 8.14
N PRO A 910 7.93 -11.52 7.61
CA PRO A 910 7.65 -11.36 6.18
C PRO A 910 7.81 -9.89 5.79
N MET A 911 9.00 -9.52 5.29
CA MET A 911 9.37 -8.14 4.96
C MET A 911 8.52 -7.59 3.82
N PHE A 912 8.37 -8.37 2.75
CA PHE A 912 7.56 -8.05 1.58
C PHE A 912 6.64 -9.24 1.28
N HIS A 913 5.40 -8.96 0.90
CA HIS A 913 4.48 -9.94 0.31
C HIS A 913 3.93 -9.36 -0.98
N THR A 914 4.19 -10.01 -2.12
CA THR A 914 4.11 -9.39 -3.45
C THR A 914 3.51 -10.32 -4.51
N ALA A 915 2.73 -9.73 -5.43
CA ALA A 915 2.28 -10.40 -6.66
C ALA A 915 3.41 -10.61 -7.68
N TYR A 916 4.52 -9.87 -7.56
CA TYR A 916 5.68 -9.98 -8.44
C TYR A 916 6.68 -11.02 -7.93
N CYS A 917 7.10 -11.92 -8.82
CA CYS A 917 8.13 -12.91 -8.53
C CYS A 917 9.46 -12.52 -9.22
N PRO A 918 10.49 -12.05 -8.48
CA PRO A 918 11.76 -11.63 -9.07
C PRO A 918 12.48 -12.78 -9.80
N PHE A 919 12.29 -14.03 -9.35
CA PHE A 919 12.82 -15.20 -10.06
C PHE A 919 12.14 -15.43 -11.41
N SER A 920 10.81 -15.33 -11.47
CA SER A 920 10.07 -15.58 -12.71
C SER A 920 10.48 -14.59 -13.79
N ALA A 921 10.58 -13.30 -13.44
CA ALA A 921 10.92 -12.21 -14.37
C ALA A 921 12.28 -12.39 -15.06
N GLU A 922 13.33 -12.81 -14.34
CA GLU A 922 14.63 -13.08 -14.96
C GLU A 922 14.58 -14.36 -15.81
N SER A 923 13.91 -15.42 -15.33
CA SER A 923 13.79 -16.70 -16.05
C SER A 923 12.97 -16.62 -17.36
N THR A 924 12.09 -15.62 -17.50
CA THR A 924 11.38 -15.33 -18.74
C THR A 924 12.20 -14.46 -19.69
N ARG A 925 13.02 -13.52 -19.17
CA ARG A 925 13.93 -12.71 -19.97
C ARG A 925 15.02 -13.54 -20.65
N GLU A 926 15.56 -14.56 -19.97
CA GLU A 926 16.47 -15.56 -20.59
C GLU A 926 15.86 -16.27 -21.82
N LYS A 927 14.52 -16.37 -21.90
CA LYS A 927 13.80 -17.02 -23.02
C LYS A 927 13.28 -16.04 -24.08
N ALA A 928 12.99 -14.80 -23.68
CA ALA A 928 12.49 -13.77 -24.60
C ALA A 928 13.52 -13.41 -25.69
N ALA A 929 14.82 -13.59 -25.42
CA ALA A 929 15.88 -13.43 -26.41
C ALA A 929 15.90 -14.49 -27.54
N ALA A 930 15.00 -15.48 -27.51
CA ALA A 930 14.98 -16.61 -28.44
C ALA A 930 13.59 -16.93 -29.01
N CYS A 931 12.60 -16.05 -28.85
CA CYS A 931 11.21 -16.31 -29.27
C CYS A 931 10.72 -15.25 -30.29
N PRO A 932 10.34 -15.62 -31.52
CA PRO A 932 9.67 -14.70 -32.44
C PRO A 932 8.25 -14.37 -31.94
N PRO A 933 7.64 -13.25 -32.39
CA PRO A 933 6.29 -12.88 -31.97
C PRO A 933 5.25 -13.94 -32.39
N PRO A 934 4.21 -14.19 -31.57
CA PRO A 934 3.24 -15.24 -31.86
C PRO A 934 2.28 -14.83 -32.99
N LEU A 935 2.32 -15.58 -34.09
CA LEU A 935 1.23 -15.60 -35.08
C LEU A 935 -0.02 -16.22 -34.43
N ARG A 936 -1.17 -15.58 -34.62
CA ARG A 936 -2.48 -16.05 -34.13
C ARG A 936 -3.24 -16.74 -35.27
N SER A 937 -3.92 -17.86 -34.98
CA SER A 937 -5.01 -18.37 -35.81
C SER A 937 -6.36 -18.04 -35.16
N PRO A 938 -7.41 -17.75 -35.95
CA PRO A 938 -8.78 -17.70 -35.45
C PRO A 938 -9.39 -19.10 -35.30
N ASP A 939 -10.53 -19.16 -34.61
CA ASP A 939 -11.53 -20.23 -34.55
C ASP A 939 -11.19 -21.55 -33.82
N GLY A 940 -11.88 -21.78 -32.70
CA GLY A 940 -11.91 -23.03 -31.92
C GLY A 940 -12.83 -22.93 -30.69
N PRO A 941 -13.69 -23.92 -30.39
CA PRO A 941 -14.76 -23.79 -29.39
C PRO A 941 -14.29 -23.87 -27.93
N ARG A 942 -14.99 -23.16 -27.05
CA ARG A 942 -14.65 -23.01 -25.61
C ARG A 942 -15.12 -24.20 -24.76
N HIS A 943 -14.19 -25.00 -24.21
CA HIS A 943 -14.43 -25.80 -23.00
C HIS A 943 -13.15 -26.04 -22.17
N ASN A 944 -13.33 -26.32 -20.86
CA ASN A 944 -12.33 -26.68 -19.84
C ASN A 944 -11.33 -25.60 -19.37
N LEU A 945 -11.75 -24.82 -18.36
CA LEU A 945 -10.89 -23.92 -17.57
C LEU A 945 -10.54 -24.53 -16.19
N VAL A 946 -9.62 -25.51 -16.14
CA VAL A 946 -8.87 -25.84 -14.90
C VAL A 946 -7.43 -26.25 -15.24
N THR A 947 -6.58 -25.28 -15.55
CA THR A 947 -5.13 -25.35 -15.35
C THR A 947 -4.65 -23.96 -14.93
N PRO A 948 -3.68 -23.84 -13.99
CA PRO A 948 -2.98 -22.56 -13.82
C PRO A 948 -2.33 -22.18 -15.15
N PRO A 949 -2.22 -20.88 -15.52
CA PRO A 949 -1.82 -20.49 -16.86
C PRO A 949 -0.42 -21.01 -17.20
N VAL A 950 -0.40 -22.10 -17.98
CA VAL A 950 0.77 -22.59 -18.67
C VAL A 950 0.96 -21.67 -19.87
N CYS A 951 2.15 -21.10 -20.01
CA CYS A 951 2.52 -20.30 -21.18
C CYS A 951 2.17 -21.10 -22.46
N PRO A 952 1.44 -20.54 -23.43
CA PRO A 952 0.90 -21.30 -24.55
C PRO A 952 2.02 -22.01 -25.30
N GLN A 953 2.03 -23.34 -25.23
CA GLN A 953 2.93 -24.17 -26.00
C GLN A 953 2.26 -24.43 -27.34
N SER A 954 2.80 -23.85 -28.41
CA SER A 954 2.46 -24.19 -29.78
C SER A 954 2.81 -25.66 -30.02
N ASN A 955 1.80 -26.53 -30.06
CA ASN A 955 2.01 -27.97 -30.23
C ASN A 955 1.97 -28.42 -31.71
N ASP A 956 2.02 -27.46 -32.64
CA ASP A 956 2.07 -27.68 -34.09
C ASP A 956 3.38 -27.15 -34.69
N ARG A 957 4.30 -28.08 -34.98
CA ARG A 957 5.23 -27.98 -36.10
C ARG A 957 5.42 -29.36 -36.73
N PRO A 958 5.36 -29.49 -38.07
CA PRO A 958 5.73 -30.72 -38.73
C PRO A 958 7.24 -30.98 -38.56
N GLN A 959 7.63 -32.26 -38.53
CA GLN A 959 9.03 -32.66 -38.50
C GLN A 959 9.73 -32.24 -39.81
N PRO A 960 10.86 -31.52 -39.78
CA PRO A 960 11.72 -31.41 -40.94
C PRO A 960 12.48 -32.74 -41.11
N ALA A 961 12.37 -33.33 -42.29
CA ALA A 961 13.17 -34.49 -42.66
C ALA A 961 14.63 -34.08 -42.96
N GLY A 962 15.58 -34.93 -42.56
CA GLY A 962 16.99 -34.85 -42.97
C GLY A 962 17.85 -33.89 -42.16
N LEU A 963 18.62 -34.44 -41.20
CA LEU A 963 19.93 -33.95 -40.77
C LEU A 963 20.75 -35.16 -40.27
N ASP A 964 22.08 -35.10 -40.46
CA ASP A 964 22.97 -36.26 -40.56
C ASP A 964 23.15 -37.13 -39.30
N GLN A 965 23.37 -38.43 -39.51
CA GLN A 965 23.72 -39.40 -38.46
C GLN A 965 25.25 -39.42 -38.18
N LYS A 966 25.82 -38.30 -37.74
CA LYS A 966 27.22 -38.25 -37.25
C LYS A 966 27.38 -37.27 -36.09
N ASP A 967 27.00 -37.71 -34.89
CA ASP A 967 27.51 -37.23 -33.59
C ASP A 967 26.92 -38.10 -32.44
N ALA A 968 26.99 -39.43 -32.60
CA ALA A 968 26.36 -40.40 -31.71
C ALA A 968 27.35 -41.45 -31.17
N GLN A 969 28.61 -41.05 -30.92
CA GLN A 969 29.64 -41.97 -30.41
C GLN A 969 30.81 -41.28 -29.70
N GLU A 970 30.55 -40.53 -28.63
CA GLU A 970 31.47 -40.36 -27.49
C GLU A 970 30.72 -39.73 -26.29
N HIS A 971 31.21 -39.97 -25.06
CA HIS A 971 30.55 -39.65 -23.77
C HIS A 971 29.26 -40.41 -23.44
N GLY A 972 29.41 -41.68 -23.06
CA GLY A 972 28.38 -42.37 -22.26
C GLY A 972 28.36 -41.89 -20.81
N GLY A 973 27.17 -41.78 -20.19
CA GLY A 973 27.03 -41.94 -18.74
C GLY A 973 26.67 -40.74 -17.85
N ASP A 974 25.67 -39.91 -18.18
CA ASP A 974 24.75 -39.41 -17.14
C ASP A 974 23.34 -39.14 -17.72
N GLY A 975 22.32 -39.79 -17.16
CA GLY A 975 20.96 -39.87 -17.68
C GLY A 975 20.10 -38.62 -17.48
N ARG A 976 20.64 -37.41 -17.69
CA ARG A 976 19.91 -36.14 -17.50
C ARG A 976 19.25 -35.63 -18.78
N ARG A 977 18.23 -36.34 -19.28
CA ARG A 977 17.30 -35.72 -20.23
C ARG A 977 16.56 -34.56 -19.54
N ILE A 978 16.69 -33.37 -20.10
CA ILE A 978 16.24 -32.10 -19.51
C ILE A 978 14.71 -31.94 -19.71
N GLU A 979 13.93 -32.63 -18.89
CA GLU A 979 12.46 -32.55 -18.87
C GLU A 979 11.94 -31.86 -17.60
N ALA A 980 11.85 -30.53 -17.64
CA ALA A 980 11.19 -29.69 -16.64
C ALA A 980 10.94 -28.26 -17.18
N ARG A 981 10.27 -28.10 -18.32
CA ARG A 981 10.21 -26.82 -19.07
C ARG A 981 9.20 -25.77 -18.56
N SER A 982 8.63 -25.91 -17.34
CA SER A 982 7.70 -24.93 -16.74
C SER A 982 8.25 -24.25 -15.48
N CYS A 983 7.76 -23.03 -15.19
CA CYS A 983 8.14 -22.26 -13.99
C CYS A 983 7.89 -23.03 -12.68
N LEU A 984 6.84 -23.85 -12.66
CA LEU A 984 6.43 -24.63 -11.48
C LEU A 984 7.50 -25.65 -11.06
N ALA A 985 8.12 -26.35 -12.01
CA ALA A 985 9.09 -27.41 -11.71
C ALA A 985 10.42 -26.87 -11.12
N ARG A 986 10.98 -25.77 -11.67
CA ARG A 986 12.17 -25.11 -11.09
C ARG A 986 11.82 -24.49 -9.73
N CYS A 987 10.71 -23.75 -9.65
CA CYS A 987 10.28 -23.07 -8.44
C CYS A 987 10.12 -24.03 -7.24
N ARG A 988 9.51 -25.21 -7.45
CA ARG A 988 9.32 -26.25 -6.42
C ARG A 988 10.62 -26.90 -5.92
N ARG A 989 11.68 -26.94 -6.73
CA ARG A 989 12.93 -27.66 -6.41
C ARG A 989 14.07 -26.79 -5.86
N GLY A 990 14.16 -25.52 -6.24
CA GLY A 990 15.25 -24.62 -5.82
C GLY A 990 15.00 -23.87 -4.51
N ARG A 991 16.07 -23.58 -3.76
CA ARG A 991 16.06 -22.62 -2.65
C ARG A 991 16.31 -21.20 -3.17
N TRP A 992 15.29 -20.36 -3.15
CA TRP A 992 15.34 -18.99 -3.65
C TRP A 992 15.69 -18.00 -2.54
N GLY A 993 16.51 -17.00 -2.86
CA GLY A 993 16.88 -15.95 -1.92
C GLY A 993 17.24 -14.61 -2.57
N LEU A 994 17.39 -13.57 -1.75
CA LEU A 994 17.96 -12.28 -2.11
C LEU A 994 19.09 -11.95 -1.13
N SER A 995 20.32 -11.76 -1.63
CA SER A 995 21.41 -11.16 -0.86
C SER A 995 21.29 -9.63 -0.91
N ASP A 996 21.26 -8.97 0.24
CA ASP A 996 21.27 -7.51 0.32
C ASP A 996 22.70 -6.92 0.12
N ARG A 997 22.81 -5.60 0.23
CA ARG A 997 24.10 -4.88 0.13
C ARG A 997 25.10 -5.16 1.26
N LEU A 998 24.66 -5.78 2.36
CA LEU A 998 25.50 -6.19 3.49
C LEU A 998 25.93 -7.67 3.38
N GLY A 999 25.45 -8.39 2.36
CA GLY A 999 25.68 -9.82 2.20
C GLY A 999 24.71 -10.69 3.00
N ILE A 1000 23.64 -10.11 3.56
CA ILE A 1000 22.62 -10.83 4.34
C ILE A 1000 21.64 -11.49 3.37
N GLU A 1001 21.42 -12.80 3.53
CA GLU A 1001 20.55 -13.60 2.66
C GLU A 1001 19.11 -13.69 3.20
N HIS A 1002 18.16 -13.25 2.38
CA HIS A 1002 16.73 -13.26 2.66
C HIS A 1002 16.03 -14.39 1.89
N THR A 1003 15.35 -15.30 2.59
CA THR A 1003 14.58 -16.40 1.97
C THR A 1003 13.39 -15.88 1.16
N LEU A 1004 13.20 -16.42 -0.05
CA LEU A 1004 12.02 -16.21 -0.89
C LEU A 1004 11.09 -17.45 -0.85
N TRP A 1005 9.81 -17.21 -0.58
CA TRP A 1005 8.77 -18.24 -0.53
C TRP A 1005 7.53 -17.82 -1.33
N PRO A 1006 7.30 -18.39 -2.52
CA PRO A 1006 6.01 -18.32 -3.18
C PRO A 1006 4.98 -19.22 -2.49
N ASP A 1007 3.76 -18.72 -2.34
CA ASP A 1007 2.59 -19.46 -1.85
C ASP A 1007 1.87 -20.26 -2.97
N THR A 1008 0.77 -20.93 -2.61
CA THR A 1008 -0.09 -21.72 -3.52
C THR A 1008 -0.65 -20.92 -4.69
N ALA A 1009 -0.83 -19.61 -4.52
CA ALA A 1009 -1.33 -18.68 -5.54
C ALA A 1009 -0.19 -17.85 -6.18
N CYS A 1010 1.05 -18.34 -6.07
CA CYS A 1010 2.26 -17.74 -6.64
C CYS A 1010 2.63 -16.33 -6.14
N ARG A 1011 2.09 -15.86 -5.01
CA ARG A 1011 2.56 -14.61 -4.36
C ARG A 1011 3.86 -14.88 -3.63
N THR A 1012 4.88 -14.06 -3.87
CA THR A 1012 6.19 -14.23 -3.26
C THR A 1012 6.27 -13.47 -1.94
N THR A 1013 6.68 -14.16 -0.88
CA THR A 1013 7.06 -13.58 0.41
C THR A 1013 8.57 -13.54 0.52
N VAL A 1014 9.12 -12.38 0.89
CA VAL A 1014 10.54 -12.22 1.24
C VAL A 1014 10.65 -12.16 2.76
N PHE A 1015 11.34 -13.12 3.35
CA PHE A 1015 11.52 -13.19 4.80
C PHE A 1015 12.78 -12.44 5.26
N HIS A 1016 12.74 -11.91 6.47
CA HIS A 1016 13.92 -11.43 7.17
C HIS A 1016 14.91 -12.57 7.40
N ALA A 1017 16.20 -12.32 7.23
CA ALA A 1017 17.24 -13.34 7.30
C ALA A 1017 17.34 -14.00 8.69
N TRP A 1018 17.21 -13.19 9.74
CA TRP A 1018 17.24 -13.65 11.13
C TRP A 1018 15.84 -13.74 11.73
N PRO A 1019 15.56 -14.76 12.56
CA PRO A 1019 14.35 -14.81 13.36
C PRO A 1019 14.31 -13.67 14.37
N GLN A 1020 13.10 -13.22 14.68
CA GLN A 1020 12.83 -12.38 15.84
C GLN A 1020 12.15 -13.20 16.94
N SER A 1021 12.50 -12.93 18.19
CA SER A 1021 11.99 -13.64 19.38
C SER A 1021 11.49 -12.67 20.45
N ALA A 1022 10.36 -13.03 21.06
CA ALA A 1022 9.75 -12.40 22.24
C ALA A 1022 9.80 -13.32 23.47
N VAL A 1023 10.72 -14.27 23.53
CA VAL A 1023 10.84 -15.23 24.65
C VAL A 1023 10.96 -14.53 26.01
N GLU A 1024 11.60 -13.35 26.06
CA GLU A 1024 11.73 -12.53 27.28
C GLU A 1024 10.38 -12.09 27.87
N TRP A 1025 9.31 -12.11 27.06
CA TRP A 1025 7.97 -11.66 27.41
C TRP A 1025 6.93 -12.78 27.47
N ALA A 1026 7.27 -14.00 27.02
CA ALA A 1026 6.33 -15.11 26.88
C ALA A 1026 5.59 -15.44 28.18
N HIS A 1027 6.31 -15.63 29.29
CA HIS A 1027 5.72 -15.88 30.60
C HIS A 1027 4.86 -14.71 31.10
N ARG A 1028 5.30 -13.46 30.90
CA ARG A 1028 4.55 -12.27 31.30
C ARG A 1028 3.21 -12.17 30.55
N LEU A 1029 3.21 -12.45 29.24
CA LEU A 1029 2.01 -12.44 28.41
C LEU A 1029 1.04 -13.55 28.85
N ALA A 1030 1.54 -14.74 29.16
CA ALA A 1030 0.73 -15.84 29.70
C ALA A 1030 0.09 -15.47 31.06
N CYS A 1031 0.85 -14.87 31.98
CA CYS A 1031 0.35 -14.38 33.26
C CYS A 1031 -0.64 -13.19 33.14
N ARG A 1032 -0.78 -12.59 31.95
CA ARG A 1032 -1.81 -11.60 31.61
C ARG A 1032 -3.06 -12.21 30.96
N GLY A 1033 -3.19 -13.54 30.94
CA GLY A 1033 -4.36 -14.26 30.44
C GLY A 1033 -4.30 -14.65 28.96
N ILE A 1034 -3.21 -14.33 28.25
CA ILE A 1034 -3.04 -14.73 26.84
C ILE A 1034 -2.79 -16.23 26.78
N GLY A 1035 -3.79 -16.98 26.28
CA GLY A 1035 -3.79 -18.44 26.31
C GLY A 1035 -3.07 -19.12 25.15
N ARG A 1036 -2.73 -18.40 24.07
CA ARG A 1036 -2.19 -18.98 22.83
C ARG A 1036 -0.98 -18.22 22.28
N PHE A 1037 0.06 -18.98 21.96
CA PHE A 1037 1.31 -18.45 21.41
C PHE A 1037 1.72 -19.20 20.14
N ARG A 1038 2.17 -18.45 19.13
CA ARG A 1038 2.56 -19.01 17.82
C ARG A 1038 4.05 -18.88 17.54
N ILE A 1039 4.61 -19.93 16.93
CA ILE A 1039 5.96 -19.98 16.37
C ILE A 1039 5.83 -20.21 14.87
N GLU A 1040 6.52 -19.40 14.05
CA GLU A 1040 6.52 -19.53 12.60
C GLU A 1040 7.92 -19.61 12.03
N TRP A 1041 8.12 -20.58 11.14
CA TRP A 1041 9.40 -20.75 10.47
C TRP A 1041 9.28 -20.62 8.96
N PRO A 1042 10.28 -20.05 8.27
CA PRO A 1042 10.41 -20.24 6.83
C PRO A 1042 10.67 -21.72 6.52
N PRO A 1043 10.32 -22.18 5.31
CA PRO A 1043 10.51 -23.56 4.84
C PRO A 1043 11.96 -24.07 4.90
N GLN A 1044 12.93 -23.16 4.82
CA GLN A 1044 14.36 -23.46 4.69
C GLN A 1044 15.07 -23.56 6.05
N MET A 1045 14.32 -23.50 7.16
CA MET A 1045 14.92 -23.63 8.50
C MET A 1045 15.42 -25.04 8.75
N PRO A 1046 16.62 -25.20 9.36
CA PRO A 1046 17.12 -26.51 9.74
C PRO A 1046 16.20 -27.17 10.77
N ILE A 1047 15.73 -28.38 10.44
CA ILE A 1047 14.67 -29.08 11.17
C ILE A 1047 15.10 -29.48 12.59
N GLU A 1048 16.39 -29.75 12.77
CA GLU A 1048 17.02 -30.12 14.04
C GLU A 1048 16.93 -29.02 15.12
N LYS A 1049 16.65 -27.77 14.72
CA LYS A 1049 16.44 -26.67 15.67
C LYS A 1049 15.02 -26.63 16.25
N LEU A 1050 14.09 -27.44 15.75
CA LEU A 1050 12.66 -27.30 16.02
C LEU A 1050 12.33 -27.68 17.45
N ALA A 1051 12.58 -28.95 17.80
CA ALA A 1051 12.36 -29.44 19.16
C ALA A 1051 13.13 -28.62 20.23
N PRO A 1052 14.41 -28.26 20.06
CA PRO A 1052 15.10 -27.35 20.99
C PRO A 1052 14.43 -25.97 21.14
N THR A 1053 13.96 -25.36 20.05
CA THR A 1053 13.25 -24.06 20.10
C THR A 1053 11.93 -24.19 20.85
N LEU A 1054 11.13 -25.21 20.56
CA LEU A 1054 9.88 -25.47 21.26
C LEU A 1054 10.11 -25.74 22.76
N ALA A 1055 11.13 -26.52 23.11
CA ALA A 1055 11.49 -26.81 24.49
C ALA A 1055 11.84 -25.53 25.26
N ILE A 1056 12.65 -24.62 24.70
CA ILE A 1056 13.00 -23.35 25.35
C ILE A 1056 11.76 -22.48 25.58
N TYR A 1057 10.87 -22.34 24.59
CA TYR A 1057 9.62 -21.59 24.77
C TYR A 1057 8.69 -22.24 25.78
N ARG A 1058 8.61 -23.57 25.78
CA ARG A 1058 7.79 -24.33 26.71
C ARG A 1058 8.31 -24.22 28.15
N ASP A 1059 9.63 -24.20 28.35
CA ASP A 1059 10.25 -23.95 29.66
C ASP A 1059 9.90 -22.56 30.21
N VAL A 1060 9.93 -21.52 29.38
CA VAL A 1060 9.58 -20.16 29.81
C VAL A 1060 8.08 -20.01 30.05
N LEU A 1061 7.23 -20.52 29.15
CA LEU A 1061 5.77 -20.46 29.30
C LEU A 1061 5.29 -21.21 30.55
N ASP A 1062 5.85 -22.39 30.83
CA ASP A 1062 5.53 -23.18 32.01
C ASP A 1062 6.23 -22.65 33.30
N GLY A 1063 7.03 -21.57 33.22
CA GLY A 1063 7.72 -20.98 34.36
C GLY A 1063 8.96 -21.75 34.88
N ARG A 1064 9.45 -22.77 34.15
CA ARG A 1064 10.66 -23.53 34.51
C ARG A 1064 11.95 -22.73 34.39
N CYS A 1065 11.99 -21.70 33.55
CA CYS A 1065 13.06 -20.70 33.57
C CYS A 1065 12.55 -19.31 33.20
N ASP A 1066 13.30 -18.28 33.58
CA ASP A 1066 12.97 -16.90 33.22
C ASP A 1066 13.19 -16.60 31.72
N GLY A 1067 12.56 -15.52 31.27
CA GLY A 1067 12.65 -15.09 29.87
C GLY A 1067 14.08 -14.70 29.43
N GLN A 1068 14.94 -14.23 30.35
CA GLN A 1068 16.33 -13.89 30.03
C GLN A 1068 17.19 -15.14 29.79
N THR A 1069 16.93 -16.21 30.52
CA THR A 1069 17.56 -17.53 30.37
C THR A 1069 17.05 -18.23 29.11
N GLY A 1070 15.76 -18.12 28.81
CA GLY A 1070 15.23 -18.51 27.50
C GLY A 1070 15.89 -17.75 26.33
N TRP A 1071 16.10 -16.44 26.49
CA TRP A 1071 16.81 -15.62 25.49
C TRP A 1071 18.27 -16.04 25.29
N ARG A 1072 19.02 -16.34 26.36
CA ARG A 1072 20.39 -16.87 26.27
C ARG A 1072 20.43 -18.20 25.51
N ARG A 1073 19.58 -19.18 25.91
CA ARG A 1073 19.47 -20.49 25.25
C ARG A 1073 19.10 -20.37 23.76
N LEU A 1074 18.18 -19.46 23.39
CA LEU A 1074 17.90 -19.20 21.97
C LEU A 1074 19.10 -18.57 21.24
N ARG A 1075 19.83 -17.63 21.84
CA ARG A 1075 21.02 -17.04 21.19
C ARG A 1075 22.12 -18.08 20.92
N GLU A 1076 22.29 -19.06 21.79
CA GLU A 1076 23.20 -20.20 21.61
C GLU A 1076 22.75 -21.10 20.44
N LEU A 1077 21.44 -21.34 20.30
CA LEU A 1077 20.85 -22.11 19.19
C LEU A 1077 20.87 -21.37 17.84
N TYR A 1078 20.91 -20.04 17.85
CA TYR A 1078 20.90 -19.15 16.68
C TYR A 1078 22.17 -18.28 16.59
N PRO A 1079 23.38 -18.87 16.49
CA PRO A 1079 24.64 -18.13 16.49
C PRO A 1079 24.84 -17.26 15.23
N SER A 1080 24.11 -17.57 14.15
CA SER A 1080 24.08 -16.79 12.90
C SER A 1080 23.29 -15.48 13.02
N GLY A 1081 22.47 -15.31 14.06
CA GLY A 1081 21.68 -14.12 14.33
C GLY A 1081 20.29 -14.41 14.89
N LEU A 1082 19.91 -13.66 15.93
CA LEU A 1082 18.58 -13.64 16.54
C LEU A 1082 18.29 -12.22 17.01
N SER A 1083 17.13 -11.67 16.65
CA SER A 1083 16.71 -10.31 17.05
C SER A 1083 15.59 -10.34 18.08
N ARG A 1084 15.46 -9.28 18.89
CA ARG A 1084 14.31 -9.08 19.79
C ARG A 1084 13.15 -8.43 19.03
N CYS A 1085 11.97 -9.05 19.01
CA CYS A 1085 10.72 -8.36 18.66
C CYS A 1085 10.07 -7.73 19.91
N LEU A 1086 8.93 -7.05 19.74
CA LEU A 1086 8.12 -6.49 20.83
C LEU A 1086 8.90 -5.58 21.81
N ARG A 1087 9.84 -4.77 21.30
CA ARG A 1087 10.59 -3.80 22.13
C ARG A 1087 9.62 -2.78 22.76
N LYS A 1088 9.97 -2.25 23.95
CA LYS A 1088 9.29 -1.07 24.50
C LYS A 1088 9.36 0.07 23.48
N GLN A 1089 8.25 0.79 23.31
CA GLN A 1089 8.12 1.89 22.34
C GLN A 1089 9.25 2.91 22.57
N HIS A 1090 10.00 3.24 21.52
CA HIS A 1090 10.89 4.40 21.59
C HIS A 1090 10.03 5.66 21.74
N ARG A 1091 10.38 6.54 22.69
CA ARG A 1091 9.81 7.89 22.72
C ARG A 1091 10.13 8.55 21.37
N PRO A 1092 9.18 9.29 20.75
CA PRO A 1092 9.40 9.91 19.44
C PRO A 1092 10.63 10.83 19.41
N ASP A 1093 11.00 11.42 20.55
CA ASP A 1093 12.14 12.33 20.70
C ASP A 1093 13.47 11.64 21.00
N GLN A 1094 13.49 10.31 21.16
CA GLN A 1094 14.74 9.56 21.31
C GLN A 1094 15.21 9.01 19.97
N PRO A 1095 16.48 9.23 19.58
CA PRO A 1095 17.05 8.52 18.44
C PRO A 1095 16.98 7.01 18.70
N PRO A 1096 16.76 6.18 17.66
CA PRO A 1096 16.63 4.73 17.84
C PRO A 1096 17.87 4.20 18.57
N ALA A 1097 17.65 3.43 19.64
CA ALA A 1097 18.76 2.81 20.35
C ALA A 1097 19.52 1.92 19.37
N LYS A 1098 20.85 2.12 19.32
CA LYS A 1098 21.79 1.39 18.45
C LYS A 1098 21.43 -0.09 18.46
N ALA A 1099 20.92 -0.58 17.34
CA ALA A 1099 20.29 -1.88 17.19
C ALA A 1099 21.31 -2.99 16.95
#